data_AF-R4M0F8-F1
#
_entry.id   AF-R4M0F8-F1
#
_cell.length_a   1.000
_cell.length_b   1.000
_cell.length_c   1.000
_cell.angle_alpha   90.00
_cell.angle_beta   90.00
_cell.angle_gamma   90.00
#
_symmetry.space_group_name_H-M   'P 1'
#
loop_
_entity.id
_entity.type
_entity.pdbx_description
1 polymer ?
#
loop_
_entity_poly.entity_id
_entity_poly.type
_entity_poly.pdbx_seq_one_letter_code
_entity_poly.pdbx_strand_id
1 'polypeptide(L)'
;MRRRDHNIFANATSLLICGLLAGVVVAAAAFPAVAMSGLAAKAGGETFAALPSELKVASTPQVSRIFASDNKTQIAVFYDEFRSEVPLKDISKNMQNAIVAAEDHEFFEHNGVDLKGVARAFVNNKSGKSSQQGASTLTMQYVRMSLAYSASSPQEVVDATKDTPKRKITEMKYAMQVEKELTKQQILEHYLNQAPFGNGSYGVAAAAQVYFKKKPKDLSVAEAALLASMVKAPTAFNPTTASGYPQALARRNYVVNDMLELGYITPAEAQKATATKISRTVQHVGNGCVSVKTNSWGFFCDYFYRWWLSQDAFGATTFDRERRLKGGGYRIQTSLDIKAQNAARENISDHISDNNKNALLIAAVQPGTGKVRALAANRRFKLDDPNNPKNKLSSDPAKRKKKIRGTYPNTTNPLMSGGGDITGYQAGSVFKMFTMVAALENGFPLAYSFNAPAKYVSKYIIAPGPSTCNGKYYCPSNASPDEAGVYNMWTGFGASVNTYFVPLQERVGAEKVVDVAKRFGVQFRAKTDYDFANDEASAHQWGAFTLGVSSSTPLDMANAYATLAGDGMYCSPTPVEQITTMNGEKLDVGKPNCKRATSPDVARAALDAARCPVGDSAQLGSCKGRTAPQAYGEIKHPIYGKTGTTDHDKTASLIIGSNSLTVAGYLVNPDWQNHSDRMSHQIVNPAVWDTMGDYMKGKPKVQFKKPGTKKISEGDQRSIPDVTCASIDSAKARIQGAGFTATVGQDVDSSCPAGTAAGTSPSGRTIKGGYVSIEVSKGQEPDQKDDKKDKPQGKPKPPPGRR
;
A
#
# COMPACT_ATOMS: atom_id res chain seq x y z
N MET A 1 -93.95 -70.57 41.16
CA MET A 1 -93.84 -69.35 42.00
C MET A 1 -92.38 -68.93 42.15
N ARG A 2 -91.97 -67.87 41.45
CA ARG A 2 -91.05 -66.81 41.95
C ARG A 2 -91.03 -65.69 40.91
N ARG A 3 -91.66 -64.57 41.27
CA ARG A 3 -91.68 -63.30 40.51
C ARG A 3 -90.25 -62.80 40.32
N ARG A 4 -89.91 -62.37 39.10
CA ARG A 4 -88.78 -61.49 38.82
C ARG A 4 -89.35 -60.17 38.35
N ASP A 5 -89.44 -59.21 39.26
CA ASP A 5 -89.75 -57.83 38.92
C ASP A 5 -88.60 -57.26 38.08
N HIS A 6 -88.87 -56.93 36.82
CA HIS A 6 -87.93 -56.22 35.95
C HIS A 6 -88.19 -54.72 36.11
N ASN A 7 -87.41 -54.09 36.98
CA ASN A 7 -87.52 -52.67 37.25
C ASN A 7 -86.77 -51.88 36.16
N ILE A 8 -87.49 -51.44 35.13
CA ILE A 8 -86.96 -50.72 33.95
C ILE A 8 -86.14 -49.48 34.34
N PHE A 9 -86.48 -48.85 35.47
CA PHE A 9 -85.74 -47.72 36.03
C PHE A 9 -84.32 -48.08 36.50
N ALA A 10 -84.09 -49.29 37.01
CA ALA A 10 -82.75 -49.70 37.48
C ALA A 10 -81.77 -49.92 36.31
N ASN A 11 -82.27 -50.41 35.17
CA ASN A 11 -81.45 -50.65 33.97
C ASN A 11 -81.14 -49.36 33.21
N ALA A 12 -82.09 -48.42 33.13
CA ALA A 12 -81.85 -47.09 32.55
C ALA A 12 -80.83 -46.28 33.38
N THR A 13 -80.93 -46.36 34.71
CA THR A 13 -79.99 -45.69 35.62
C THR A 13 -78.59 -46.32 35.53
N SER A 14 -78.49 -47.65 35.43
CA SER A 14 -77.21 -48.34 35.27
C SER A 14 -76.54 -48.03 33.92
N LEU A 15 -77.31 -47.94 32.83
CA LEU A 15 -76.79 -47.53 31.52
C LEU A 15 -76.32 -46.07 31.49
N LEU A 16 -77.06 -45.16 32.15
CA LEU A 16 -76.64 -43.76 32.31
C LEU A 16 -75.37 -43.64 33.15
N ILE A 17 -75.26 -44.39 34.25
CA ILE A 17 -74.07 -44.43 35.10
C ILE A 17 -72.89 -45.01 34.33
N CYS A 18 -73.06 -46.11 33.60
CA CYS A 18 -72.00 -46.69 32.77
C CYS A 18 -71.58 -45.76 31.62
N GLY A 19 -72.53 -45.06 30.99
CA GLY A 19 -72.24 -44.06 29.95
C GLY A 19 -71.49 -42.84 30.50
N LEU A 20 -71.88 -42.34 31.67
CA LEU A 20 -71.18 -41.26 32.37
C LEU A 20 -69.78 -41.68 32.82
N LEU A 21 -69.63 -42.88 33.40
CA LEU A 21 -68.33 -43.40 33.82
C LEU A 21 -67.40 -43.66 32.63
N ALA A 22 -67.92 -44.21 31.53
CA ALA A 22 -67.15 -44.37 30.29
C ALA A 22 -66.74 -43.01 29.70
N GLY A 23 -67.64 -42.02 29.69
CA GLY A 23 -67.34 -40.65 29.27
C GLY A 23 -66.28 -39.97 30.14
N VAL A 24 -66.34 -40.14 31.46
CA VAL A 24 -65.36 -39.61 32.41
C VAL A 24 -64.01 -40.30 32.25
N VAL A 25 -63.97 -41.61 32.02
CA VAL A 25 -62.72 -42.36 31.80
C VAL A 25 -62.07 -41.95 30.47
N VAL A 26 -62.84 -41.79 29.40
CA VAL A 26 -62.32 -41.30 28.11
C VAL A 26 -61.83 -39.85 28.23
N ALA A 27 -62.57 -38.98 28.91
CA ALA A 27 -62.14 -37.60 29.18
C ALA A 27 -60.88 -37.57 30.04
N ALA A 28 -60.77 -38.40 31.09
CA ALA A 28 -59.60 -38.51 31.95
C ALA A 28 -58.39 -39.11 31.22
N ALA A 29 -58.59 -40.03 30.27
CA ALA A 29 -57.52 -40.57 29.43
C ALA A 29 -57.05 -39.58 28.36
N ALA A 30 -57.96 -38.75 27.83
CA ALA A 30 -57.63 -37.69 26.88
C ALA A 30 -57.06 -36.43 27.55
N PHE A 31 -57.39 -36.19 28.83
CA PHE A 31 -57.01 -34.99 29.58
C PHE A 31 -55.49 -34.79 29.66
N PRO A 32 -54.64 -35.79 29.94
CA PRO A 32 -53.20 -35.62 29.88
C PRO A 32 -52.71 -35.16 28.50
N ALA A 33 -53.26 -35.70 27.41
CA ALA A 33 -52.88 -35.31 26.05
C ALA A 33 -53.35 -33.89 25.71
N VAL A 34 -54.57 -33.52 26.09
CA VAL A 34 -55.16 -32.18 25.86
C VAL A 34 -54.54 -31.12 26.78
N ALA A 35 -54.26 -31.45 28.04
CA ALA A 35 -53.61 -30.58 29.00
C ALA A 35 -52.13 -30.40 28.67
N MET A 36 -51.40 -31.45 28.25
CA MET A 36 -50.02 -31.32 27.78
C MET A 36 -49.94 -30.52 26.46
N SER A 37 -50.89 -30.71 25.53
CA SER A 37 -50.95 -29.89 24.31
C SER A 37 -51.39 -28.45 24.60
N GLY A 38 -52.29 -28.23 25.57
CA GLY A 38 -52.68 -26.92 26.07
C GLY A 38 -51.55 -26.18 26.80
N LEU A 39 -50.75 -26.89 27.60
CA LEU A 39 -49.54 -26.36 28.25
C LEU A 39 -48.43 -26.06 27.23
N ALA A 40 -48.25 -26.92 26.23
CA ALA A 40 -47.33 -26.66 25.11
C ALA A 40 -47.78 -25.46 24.25
N ALA A 41 -49.09 -25.32 24.01
CA ALA A 41 -49.66 -24.17 23.31
C ALA A 41 -49.54 -22.88 24.14
N LYS A 42 -49.76 -22.94 25.46
CA LYS A 42 -49.60 -21.81 26.38
C LYS A 42 -48.13 -21.37 26.49
N ALA A 43 -47.20 -22.30 26.68
CA ALA A 43 -45.77 -22.02 26.71
C ALA A 43 -45.27 -21.48 25.36
N GLY A 44 -45.80 -21.99 24.24
CA GLY A 44 -45.55 -21.47 22.90
C GLY A 44 -46.10 -20.05 22.71
N GLY A 45 -47.30 -19.78 23.22
CA GLY A 45 -47.96 -18.47 23.18
C GLY A 45 -47.27 -17.41 24.05
N GLU A 46 -46.84 -17.77 25.25
CA GLU A 46 -46.04 -16.90 26.13
C GLU A 46 -44.67 -16.59 25.52
N THR A 47 -44.01 -17.60 24.92
CA THR A 47 -42.76 -17.40 24.17
C THR A 47 -42.98 -16.47 22.96
N PHE A 48 -44.09 -16.65 22.23
CA PHE A 48 -44.45 -15.81 21.09
C PHE A 48 -44.74 -14.37 21.52
N ALA A 49 -45.47 -14.17 22.62
CA ALA A 49 -45.78 -12.85 23.16
C ALA A 49 -44.54 -12.12 23.69
N ALA A 50 -43.59 -12.83 24.30
CA ALA A 50 -42.38 -12.26 24.90
C ALA A 50 -41.27 -11.89 23.90
N LEU A 51 -41.35 -12.33 22.64
CA LEU A 51 -40.36 -11.97 21.63
C LEU A 51 -40.47 -10.49 21.22
N PRO A 52 -39.36 -9.79 20.95
CA PRO A 52 -39.39 -8.43 20.42
C PRO A 52 -40.25 -8.33 19.17
N SER A 53 -40.89 -7.19 18.99
CA SER A 53 -41.80 -6.90 17.88
C SER A 53 -41.10 -6.25 16.70
N GLU A 54 -39.76 -6.20 16.66
CA GLU A 54 -38.99 -5.60 15.58
C GLU A 54 -37.77 -6.45 15.26
N LEU A 55 -37.61 -6.80 13.97
CA LEU A 55 -36.39 -7.42 13.47
C LEU A 55 -35.36 -6.31 13.26
N LYS A 56 -34.33 -6.25 14.11
CA LYS A 56 -33.13 -5.46 13.79
C LYS A 56 -32.44 -6.12 12.61
N VAL A 57 -32.36 -5.43 11.47
CA VAL A 57 -31.62 -5.90 10.30
C VAL A 57 -30.27 -5.19 10.27
N ALA A 58 -29.21 -5.88 10.67
CA ALA A 58 -27.85 -5.39 10.51
C ALA A 58 -27.45 -5.36 9.03
N SER A 59 -26.60 -4.38 8.67
CA SER A 59 -25.95 -4.37 7.36
C SER A 59 -25.07 -5.62 7.21
N THR A 60 -25.30 -6.36 6.14
CA THR A 60 -24.53 -7.55 5.81
C THR A 60 -23.10 -7.16 5.39
N PRO A 61 -22.08 -7.97 5.72
CA PRO A 61 -20.73 -7.73 5.22
C PRO A 61 -20.70 -7.66 3.70
N GLN A 62 -20.09 -6.60 3.16
CA GLN A 62 -19.90 -6.37 1.74
C GLN A 62 -18.41 -6.29 1.40
N VAL A 63 -18.05 -6.80 0.23
CA VAL A 63 -16.68 -6.74 -0.28
C VAL A 63 -16.22 -5.31 -0.56
N SER A 64 -15.05 -4.96 -0.03
CA SER A 64 -14.37 -3.70 -0.40
C SER A 64 -13.51 -3.89 -1.64
N ARG A 65 -13.53 -2.92 -2.55
CA ARG A 65 -12.83 -2.94 -3.83
C ARG A 65 -11.80 -1.83 -3.90
N ILE A 66 -10.56 -2.21 -4.19
CA ILE A 66 -9.41 -1.31 -4.22
C ILE A 66 -9.03 -1.03 -5.67
N PHE A 67 -8.94 0.24 -6.03
CA PHE A 67 -8.62 0.73 -7.37
C PHE A 67 -7.35 1.55 -7.37
N ALA A 68 -6.65 1.59 -8.51
CA ALA A 68 -5.53 2.49 -8.75
C ALA A 68 -5.98 3.95 -8.84
N SER A 69 -5.02 4.85 -9.02
CA SER A 69 -5.27 6.30 -9.09
C SER A 69 -6.15 6.71 -10.27
N ASP A 70 -6.25 5.87 -11.31
CA ASP A 70 -7.16 6.06 -12.44
C ASP A 70 -8.64 5.81 -12.10
N ASN A 71 -8.95 5.35 -10.88
CA ASN A 71 -10.28 4.96 -10.42
C ASN A 71 -10.97 3.91 -11.31
N LYS A 72 -10.21 3.12 -12.07
CA LYS A 72 -10.73 2.12 -13.02
C LYS A 72 -10.05 0.77 -12.85
N THR A 73 -8.73 0.76 -12.68
CA THR A 73 -7.94 -0.46 -12.57
C THR A 73 -8.07 -1.03 -11.16
N GLN A 74 -8.80 -2.15 -11.01
CA GLN A 74 -8.92 -2.83 -9.72
C GLN A 74 -7.61 -3.55 -9.37
N ILE A 75 -7.06 -3.24 -8.19
CA ILE A 75 -5.81 -3.79 -7.66
C ILE A 75 -6.08 -5.04 -6.82
N ALA A 76 -7.04 -4.93 -5.89
CA ALA A 76 -7.35 -5.94 -4.89
C ALA A 76 -8.81 -5.88 -4.47
N VAL A 77 -9.26 -6.91 -3.77
CA VAL A 77 -10.49 -6.89 -2.99
C VAL A 77 -10.21 -7.41 -1.59
N PHE A 78 -10.98 -6.94 -0.61
CA PHE A 78 -10.90 -7.37 0.78
C PHE A 78 -12.29 -7.78 1.23
N TYR A 79 -12.40 -8.97 1.80
CA TYR A 79 -13.65 -9.46 2.34
C TYR A 79 -13.46 -10.51 3.43
N ASP A 80 -14.42 -10.59 4.35
CA ASP A 80 -14.63 -11.75 5.22
C ASP A 80 -15.61 -12.73 4.55
N GLU A 81 -16.72 -12.19 4.05
CA GLU A 81 -17.67 -12.88 3.19
C GLU A 81 -17.64 -12.27 1.79
N PHE A 82 -17.42 -13.08 0.75
CA PHE A 82 -17.50 -12.58 -0.61
C PHE A 82 -18.96 -12.34 -0.97
N ARG A 83 -19.43 -11.11 -0.76
CA ARG A 83 -20.78 -10.63 -1.08
C ARG A 83 -20.72 -9.28 -1.79
N SER A 84 -21.58 -9.11 -2.79
CA SER A 84 -21.84 -7.83 -3.46
C SER A 84 -23.33 -7.75 -3.75
N GLU A 85 -24.04 -6.87 -3.05
CA GLU A 85 -25.47 -6.71 -3.26
C GLU A 85 -25.79 -6.20 -4.67
N VAL A 86 -26.85 -6.75 -5.26
CA VAL A 86 -27.41 -6.32 -6.54
C VAL A 86 -28.93 -6.19 -6.43
N PRO A 87 -29.53 -5.17 -7.07
CA PRO A 87 -30.99 -5.07 -7.16
C PRO A 87 -31.60 -6.29 -7.85
N LEU A 88 -32.84 -6.65 -7.51
CA LEU A 88 -33.55 -7.82 -8.05
C LEU A 88 -33.69 -7.76 -9.57
N LYS A 89 -33.85 -6.56 -10.13
CA LYS A 89 -33.89 -6.34 -11.59
C LYS A 89 -32.59 -6.76 -12.31
N ASP A 90 -31.48 -6.77 -11.60
CA ASP A 90 -30.16 -7.19 -12.10
C ASP A 90 -29.86 -8.68 -11.83
N ILE A 91 -30.84 -9.43 -11.32
CA ILE A 91 -30.82 -10.88 -11.15
C ILE A 91 -31.74 -11.52 -12.19
N SER A 92 -31.29 -12.58 -12.87
CA SER A 92 -32.08 -13.20 -13.94
C SER A 92 -33.42 -13.73 -13.42
N LYS A 93 -34.47 -13.66 -14.25
CA LYS A 93 -35.76 -14.27 -13.92
C LYS A 93 -35.66 -15.77 -13.72
N ASN A 94 -34.75 -16.44 -14.44
CA ASN A 94 -34.43 -17.85 -14.20
C ASN A 94 -33.99 -18.10 -12.76
N MET A 95 -33.14 -17.26 -12.19
CA MET A 95 -32.67 -17.41 -10.81
C MET A 95 -33.75 -17.08 -9.78
N GLN A 96 -34.54 -16.03 -10.02
CA GLN A 96 -35.70 -15.69 -9.19
C GLN A 96 -36.70 -16.86 -9.13
N ASN A 97 -37.02 -17.45 -10.28
CA ASN A 97 -37.95 -18.55 -10.39
C ASN A 97 -37.37 -19.86 -9.83
N ALA A 98 -36.08 -20.13 -10.09
CA ALA A 98 -35.41 -21.33 -9.60
C ALA A 98 -35.35 -21.39 -8.07
N ILE A 99 -35.11 -20.26 -7.39
CA ILE A 99 -35.04 -20.27 -5.92
C ILE A 99 -36.42 -20.44 -5.29
N VAL A 100 -37.45 -19.85 -5.87
CA VAL A 100 -38.86 -20.05 -5.47
C VAL A 100 -39.25 -21.52 -5.67
N ALA A 101 -38.96 -22.08 -6.86
CA ALA A 101 -39.20 -23.49 -7.14
C ALA A 101 -38.40 -24.45 -6.24
N ALA A 102 -37.22 -24.06 -5.76
CA ALA A 102 -36.39 -24.92 -4.93
C ALA A 102 -36.77 -24.92 -3.43
N GLU A 103 -37.20 -23.76 -2.92
CA GLU A 103 -37.32 -23.50 -1.48
C GLU A 103 -38.76 -23.23 -1.02
N ASP A 104 -39.63 -22.66 -1.88
CA ASP A 104 -40.94 -22.13 -1.46
C ASP A 104 -41.92 -21.96 -2.64
N HIS A 105 -42.63 -23.03 -3.01
CA HIS A 105 -43.51 -23.06 -4.19
C HIS A 105 -44.67 -22.05 -4.13
N GLU A 106 -45.23 -21.83 -2.94
CA GLU A 106 -46.36 -20.92 -2.69
C GLU A 106 -45.87 -19.54 -2.21
N PHE A 107 -44.60 -19.18 -2.45
CA PHE A 107 -43.97 -17.96 -1.91
C PHE A 107 -44.81 -16.69 -2.12
N PHE A 108 -45.43 -16.53 -3.29
CA PHE A 108 -46.23 -15.35 -3.60
C PHE A 108 -47.65 -15.38 -3.02
N GLU A 109 -48.09 -16.50 -2.46
CA GLU A 109 -49.46 -16.71 -1.96
C GLU A 109 -49.59 -16.54 -0.45
N HIS A 110 -48.59 -16.96 0.32
CA HIS A 110 -48.64 -16.91 1.79
C HIS A 110 -48.10 -15.59 2.36
N ASN A 111 -48.37 -15.29 3.63
CA ASN A 111 -47.90 -14.07 4.32
C ASN A 111 -46.79 -14.38 5.34
N GLY A 112 -45.61 -14.79 4.85
CA GLY A 112 -44.45 -15.15 5.67
C GLY A 112 -44.35 -16.59 6.17
N VAL A 113 -45.47 -17.28 6.39
CA VAL A 113 -45.50 -18.69 6.81
C VAL A 113 -46.51 -19.47 5.97
N ASP A 114 -46.10 -20.63 5.45
CA ASP A 114 -47.00 -21.58 4.81
C ASP A 114 -47.61 -22.52 5.87
N LEU A 115 -48.79 -22.17 6.37
CA LEU A 115 -49.53 -22.97 7.35
C LEU A 115 -49.98 -24.33 6.77
N LYS A 116 -50.28 -24.41 5.47
CA LYS A 116 -50.67 -25.67 4.81
C LYS A 116 -49.46 -26.59 4.74
N GLY A 117 -48.29 -26.07 4.35
CA GLY A 117 -47.01 -26.78 4.33
C GLY A 117 -46.56 -27.24 5.71
N VAL A 118 -46.72 -26.42 6.75
CA VAL A 118 -46.45 -26.82 8.15
C VAL A 118 -47.32 -28.01 8.57
N ALA A 119 -48.63 -27.95 8.31
CA ALA A 119 -49.55 -29.05 8.62
C ALA A 119 -49.20 -30.32 7.82
N ARG A 120 -48.90 -30.17 6.52
CA ARG A 120 -48.51 -31.27 5.62
C ARG A 120 -47.20 -31.94 6.08
N ALA A 121 -46.19 -31.14 6.42
CA ALA A 121 -44.90 -31.62 6.93
C ALA A 121 -45.06 -32.36 8.27
N PHE A 122 -45.92 -31.86 9.18
CA PHE A 122 -46.18 -32.53 10.45
C PHE A 122 -46.79 -33.93 10.27
N VAL A 123 -47.77 -34.07 9.35
CA VAL A 123 -48.40 -35.36 9.04
C VAL A 123 -47.40 -36.31 8.36
N ASN A 124 -46.67 -35.82 7.35
CA ASN A 124 -45.74 -36.63 6.58
C ASN A 124 -44.54 -37.10 7.42
N ASN A 125 -44.02 -36.26 8.31
CA ASN A 125 -42.89 -36.61 9.18
C ASN A 125 -43.28 -37.62 10.29
N LYS A 126 -44.56 -37.73 10.66
CA LYS A 126 -45.05 -38.79 11.58
C LYS A 126 -45.31 -40.13 10.89
N SER A 127 -45.48 -40.13 9.56
CA SER A 127 -45.79 -41.33 8.77
C SER A 127 -44.56 -42.17 8.37
N GLY A 128 -43.36 -41.83 8.85
CA GLY A 128 -42.15 -42.64 8.66
C GLY A 128 -41.57 -42.65 7.24
N LYS A 129 -42.08 -41.84 6.31
CA LYS A 129 -41.51 -41.72 4.96
C LYS A 129 -40.16 -40.99 5.02
N SER A 130 -39.15 -41.57 4.38
CA SER A 130 -37.71 -41.30 4.48
C SER A 130 -37.21 -39.93 3.98
N SER A 131 -38.11 -39.02 3.60
CA SER A 131 -37.76 -37.63 3.25
C SER A 131 -38.48 -36.66 4.19
N GLN A 132 -37.77 -36.12 5.17
CA GLN A 132 -38.28 -35.01 5.98
C GLN A 132 -38.61 -33.82 5.06
N GLN A 133 -39.89 -33.50 4.92
CA GLN A 133 -40.31 -32.29 4.21
C GLN A 133 -40.09 -31.09 5.14
N GLY A 134 -39.39 -30.08 4.64
CA GLY A 134 -39.15 -28.83 5.36
C GLY A 134 -40.36 -27.92 5.26
N ALA A 135 -40.73 -27.28 6.37
CA ALA A 135 -41.88 -26.37 6.47
C ALA A 135 -41.49 -24.88 6.52
N SER A 136 -40.25 -24.54 6.14
CA SER A 136 -39.72 -23.17 6.27
C SER A 136 -39.82 -22.43 4.94
N THR A 137 -40.43 -21.25 4.96
CA THR A 137 -40.58 -20.36 3.79
C THR A 137 -39.30 -19.57 3.52
N LEU A 138 -39.18 -18.96 2.35
CA LEU A 138 -38.08 -18.04 2.03
C LEU A 138 -37.97 -16.89 3.05
N THR A 139 -39.11 -16.35 3.48
CA THR A 139 -39.16 -15.27 4.48
C THR A 139 -38.61 -15.73 5.83
N MET A 140 -38.97 -16.93 6.29
CA MET A 140 -38.39 -17.50 7.53
C MET A 140 -36.88 -17.72 7.41
N GLN A 141 -36.42 -18.19 6.25
CA GLN A 141 -35.00 -18.39 6.01
C GLN A 141 -34.23 -17.05 5.96
N TYR A 142 -34.81 -16.00 5.39
CA TYR A 142 -34.26 -14.64 5.43
C TYR A 142 -34.16 -14.10 6.86
N VAL A 143 -35.22 -14.24 7.66
CA VAL A 143 -35.24 -13.86 9.07
C VAL A 143 -34.12 -14.56 9.84
N ARG A 144 -33.95 -15.87 9.66
CA ARG A 144 -32.88 -16.65 10.30
C ARG A 144 -31.49 -16.06 10.02
N MET A 145 -31.21 -15.75 8.76
CA MET A 145 -29.94 -15.13 8.37
C MET A 145 -29.78 -13.74 8.98
N SER A 146 -30.85 -12.93 8.95
CA SER A 146 -30.85 -11.57 9.51
C SER A 146 -30.62 -11.55 11.02
N LEU A 147 -31.20 -12.51 11.76
CA LEU A 147 -30.96 -12.69 13.19
C LEU A 147 -29.50 -13.10 13.47
N ALA A 148 -28.93 -13.99 12.65
CA ALA A 148 -27.53 -14.39 12.80
C ALA A 148 -26.57 -13.21 12.55
N TYR A 149 -26.85 -12.34 11.57
CA TYR A 149 -26.03 -11.15 11.31
C TYR A 149 -26.21 -10.04 12.33
N SER A 150 -27.34 -10.00 13.02
CA SER A 150 -27.66 -8.98 14.03
C SER A 150 -27.30 -9.41 15.45
N ALA A 151 -26.75 -10.62 15.61
CA ALA A 151 -26.29 -11.15 16.88
C ALA A 151 -25.09 -10.37 17.42
N SER A 152 -25.15 -10.03 18.69
CA SER A 152 -24.12 -9.28 19.42
C SER A 152 -23.16 -10.17 20.19
N SER A 153 -23.45 -11.48 20.29
CA SER A 153 -22.58 -12.47 20.93
C SER A 153 -22.54 -13.80 20.15
N PRO A 154 -21.47 -14.60 20.30
CA PRO A 154 -21.41 -15.94 19.70
C PRO A 154 -22.58 -16.84 20.10
N GLN A 155 -23.07 -16.70 21.34
CA GLN A 155 -24.20 -17.48 21.82
C GLN A 155 -25.49 -17.09 21.10
N GLU A 156 -25.71 -15.81 20.81
CA GLU A 156 -26.85 -15.35 20.02
C GLU A 156 -26.82 -15.88 18.58
N VAL A 157 -25.63 -15.97 17.96
CA VAL A 157 -25.47 -16.61 16.65
C VAL A 157 -25.87 -18.09 16.72
N VAL A 158 -25.45 -18.80 17.77
CA VAL A 158 -25.83 -20.20 18.00
C VAL A 158 -27.34 -20.32 18.19
N ASP A 159 -27.95 -19.47 19.02
CA ASP A 159 -29.38 -19.51 19.31
C ASP A 159 -30.23 -19.18 18.06
N ALA A 160 -29.74 -18.27 17.20
CA ALA A 160 -30.36 -17.95 15.92
C ALA A 160 -30.26 -19.10 14.89
N THR A 161 -29.27 -19.99 15.00
CA THR A 161 -29.00 -21.04 13.99
C THR A 161 -29.32 -22.46 14.46
N LYS A 162 -29.49 -22.70 15.76
CA LYS A 162 -29.76 -24.02 16.35
C LYS A 162 -31.14 -24.55 15.93
N ASP A 163 -31.22 -25.79 15.45
CA ASP A 163 -32.50 -26.38 15.05
C ASP A 163 -33.35 -26.77 16.27
N THR A 164 -34.08 -25.78 16.81
CA THR A 164 -35.01 -25.95 17.93
C THR A 164 -36.41 -25.47 17.55
N PRO A 165 -37.48 -26.04 18.15
CA PRO A 165 -38.84 -25.52 17.98
C PRO A 165 -38.95 -24.04 18.37
N LYS A 166 -38.24 -23.62 19.42
CA LYS A 166 -38.19 -22.22 19.86
C LYS A 166 -37.67 -21.29 18.76
N ARG A 167 -36.55 -21.64 18.10
CA ARG A 167 -36.02 -20.88 16.94
C ARG A 167 -37.07 -20.77 15.84
N LYS A 168 -37.73 -21.87 15.46
CA LYS A 168 -38.74 -21.86 14.39
C LYS A 168 -39.94 -20.97 14.70
N ILE A 169 -40.42 -20.96 15.95
CA ILE A 169 -41.49 -20.04 16.41
C ILE A 169 -41.03 -18.58 16.29
N THR A 170 -39.78 -18.29 16.69
CA THR A 170 -39.19 -16.96 16.53
C THR A 170 -39.13 -16.54 15.06
N GLU A 171 -38.69 -17.42 14.16
CA GLU A 171 -38.66 -17.18 12.71
C GLU A 171 -40.04 -16.90 12.14
N MET A 172 -41.06 -17.67 12.53
CA MET A 172 -42.44 -17.46 12.08
C MET A 172 -42.96 -16.08 12.49
N LYS A 173 -42.72 -15.67 13.74
CA LYS A 173 -43.17 -14.35 14.25
C LYS A 173 -42.57 -13.21 13.43
N TYR A 174 -41.25 -13.21 13.29
CA TYR A 174 -40.56 -12.17 12.52
C TYR A 174 -40.87 -12.26 11.02
N ALA A 175 -41.10 -13.44 10.45
CA ALA A 175 -41.47 -13.58 9.04
C ALA A 175 -42.83 -12.92 8.75
N MET A 176 -43.81 -13.11 9.62
CA MET A 176 -45.11 -12.43 9.51
C MET A 176 -44.98 -10.91 9.64
N GLN A 177 -44.02 -10.42 10.43
CA GLN A 177 -43.76 -8.99 10.53
C GLN A 177 -43.05 -8.44 9.28
N VAL A 178 -41.98 -9.10 8.84
CA VAL A 178 -41.21 -8.70 7.65
C VAL A 178 -42.11 -8.55 6.43
N GLU A 179 -43.12 -9.41 6.28
CA GLU A 179 -44.10 -9.36 5.17
C GLU A 179 -45.12 -8.23 5.27
N LYS A 180 -45.23 -7.57 6.43
CA LYS A 180 -46.00 -6.32 6.57
C LYS A 180 -45.19 -5.09 6.16
N GLU A 181 -43.86 -5.17 6.27
CA GLU A 181 -42.95 -4.04 6.04
C GLU A 181 -42.31 -4.08 4.65
N LEU A 182 -42.06 -5.28 4.12
CA LEU A 182 -41.39 -5.53 2.84
C LEU A 182 -42.31 -6.24 1.86
N THR A 183 -42.22 -5.84 0.60
CA THR A 183 -42.87 -6.57 -0.50
C THR A 183 -42.17 -7.91 -0.77
N LYS A 184 -42.89 -8.86 -1.36
CA LYS A 184 -42.33 -10.16 -1.83
C LYS A 184 -41.06 -10.00 -2.67
N GLN A 185 -41.02 -8.96 -3.52
CA GLN A 185 -39.85 -8.68 -4.35
C GLN A 185 -38.65 -8.24 -3.51
N GLN A 186 -38.86 -7.37 -2.52
CA GLN A 186 -37.78 -6.95 -1.61
C GLN A 186 -37.29 -8.13 -0.76
N ILE A 187 -38.19 -8.97 -0.25
CA ILE A 187 -37.81 -10.17 0.51
C ILE A 187 -36.96 -11.11 -0.37
N LEU A 188 -37.38 -11.34 -1.62
CA LEU A 188 -36.62 -12.16 -2.57
C LEU A 188 -35.26 -11.54 -2.90
N GLU A 189 -35.19 -10.21 -3.06
CA GLU A 189 -33.94 -9.47 -3.26
C GLU A 189 -32.96 -9.65 -2.10
N HIS A 190 -33.42 -9.42 -0.87
CA HIS A 190 -32.59 -9.57 0.32
C HIS A 190 -32.15 -11.02 0.51
N TYR A 191 -33.06 -11.98 0.30
CA TYR A 191 -32.73 -13.40 0.38
C TYR A 191 -31.64 -13.79 -0.63
N LEU A 192 -31.81 -13.46 -1.91
CA LEU A 192 -30.86 -13.79 -2.97
C LEU A 192 -29.49 -13.11 -2.77
N ASN A 193 -29.44 -11.99 -2.07
CA ASN A 193 -28.19 -11.31 -1.73
C ASN A 193 -27.51 -11.84 -0.45
N GLN A 194 -28.23 -12.57 0.40
CA GLN A 194 -27.70 -13.08 1.66
C GLN A 194 -27.37 -14.58 1.63
N ALA A 195 -28.15 -15.36 0.88
CA ALA A 195 -28.09 -16.81 0.89
C ALA A 195 -26.66 -17.36 0.65
N PRO A 196 -26.21 -18.34 1.44
CA PRO A 196 -24.91 -18.97 1.22
C PRO A 196 -25.01 -19.96 0.04
N PHE A 197 -24.25 -19.71 -1.02
CA PHE A 197 -24.20 -20.60 -2.21
C PHE A 197 -22.98 -21.53 -2.20
N GLY A 198 -22.24 -21.60 -1.08
CA GLY A 198 -21.04 -22.43 -0.93
C GLY A 198 -19.79 -21.84 -1.58
N ASN A 199 -18.66 -22.54 -1.42
CA ASN A 199 -17.33 -22.09 -1.92
C ASN A 199 -16.99 -20.63 -1.56
N GLY A 200 -17.38 -20.20 -0.34
CA GLY A 200 -17.16 -18.84 0.16
C GLY A 200 -18.01 -17.74 -0.50
N SER A 201 -19.02 -18.11 -1.30
CA SER A 201 -19.91 -17.19 -2.00
C SER A 201 -21.18 -16.91 -1.20
N TYR A 202 -21.40 -15.64 -0.87
CA TYR A 202 -22.61 -15.18 -0.18
C TYR A 202 -23.38 -14.24 -1.10
N GLY A 203 -24.62 -14.61 -1.39
CA GLY A 203 -25.46 -13.94 -2.37
C GLY A 203 -25.18 -14.36 -3.82
N VAL A 204 -26.17 -14.15 -4.67
CA VAL A 204 -26.22 -14.60 -6.07
C VAL A 204 -25.14 -13.95 -6.93
N ALA A 205 -24.78 -12.70 -6.66
CA ALA A 205 -23.70 -12.00 -7.36
C ALA A 205 -22.35 -12.69 -7.20
N ALA A 206 -22.03 -13.06 -5.96
CA ALA A 206 -20.82 -13.82 -5.66
C ALA A 206 -20.88 -15.21 -6.30
N ALA A 207 -22.01 -15.91 -6.18
CA ALA A 207 -22.19 -17.24 -6.73
C ALA A 207 -22.05 -17.27 -8.27
N ALA A 208 -22.72 -16.36 -8.98
CA ALA A 208 -22.62 -16.26 -10.44
C ALA A 208 -21.17 -16.03 -10.90
N GLN A 209 -20.42 -15.22 -10.16
CA GLN A 209 -19.01 -14.95 -10.43
C GLN A 209 -18.12 -16.18 -10.14
N VAL A 210 -18.29 -16.83 -8.99
CA VAL A 210 -17.45 -17.94 -8.52
C VAL A 210 -17.69 -19.22 -9.34
N TYR A 211 -18.94 -19.55 -9.65
CA TYR A 211 -19.27 -20.78 -10.37
C TYR A 211 -19.20 -20.64 -11.90
N PHE A 212 -19.52 -19.46 -12.45
CA PHE A 212 -19.72 -19.30 -13.90
C PHE A 212 -18.99 -18.11 -14.53
N LYS A 213 -18.36 -17.22 -13.74
CA LYS A 213 -17.77 -15.96 -14.22
C LYS A 213 -18.78 -15.09 -14.98
N LYS A 214 -20.03 -15.07 -14.51
CA LYS A 214 -21.16 -14.34 -15.13
C LYS A 214 -21.73 -13.29 -14.19
N LYS A 215 -22.45 -12.32 -14.77
CA LYS A 215 -23.32 -11.43 -13.99
C LYS A 215 -24.61 -12.19 -13.62
N PRO A 216 -25.25 -11.89 -12.48
CA PRO A 216 -26.49 -12.55 -12.06
C PRO A 216 -27.61 -12.50 -13.09
N LYS A 217 -27.75 -11.39 -13.82
CA LYS A 217 -28.73 -11.24 -14.90
C LYS A 217 -28.52 -12.19 -16.08
N ASP A 218 -27.32 -12.74 -16.27
CA ASP A 218 -26.95 -13.57 -17.41
C ASP A 218 -27.01 -15.09 -17.09
N LEU A 219 -27.56 -15.46 -15.93
CA LEU A 219 -27.71 -16.85 -15.51
C LEU A 219 -28.78 -17.57 -16.35
N SER A 220 -28.37 -18.68 -16.99
CA SER A 220 -29.28 -19.61 -17.68
C SER A 220 -30.12 -20.44 -16.70
N VAL A 221 -31.15 -21.14 -17.21
CA VAL A 221 -31.99 -22.06 -16.41
C VAL A 221 -31.14 -23.11 -15.68
N ALA A 222 -30.20 -23.75 -16.37
CA ALA A 222 -29.34 -24.79 -15.78
C ALA A 222 -28.45 -24.25 -14.64
N GLU A 223 -27.90 -23.06 -14.83
CA GLU A 223 -27.02 -22.39 -13.87
C GLU A 223 -27.82 -21.90 -12.66
N ALA A 224 -28.98 -21.29 -12.90
CA ALA A 224 -29.92 -20.84 -11.87
C ALA A 224 -30.41 -22.01 -10.99
N ALA A 225 -30.86 -23.11 -11.62
CA ALA A 225 -31.29 -24.31 -10.91
C ALA A 225 -30.14 -24.94 -10.11
N LEU A 226 -28.91 -24.89 -10.62
CA LEU A 226 -27.74 -25.39 -9.88
C LEU A 226 -27.47 -24.52 -8.65
N LEU A 227 -27.49 -23.19 -8.78
CA LEU A 227 -27.31 -22.30 -7.62
C LEU A 227 -28.40 -22.52 -6.58
N ALA A 228 -29.67 -22.57 -7.01
CA ALA A 228 -30.81 -22.84 -6.12
C ALA A 228 -30.69 -24.20 -5.41
N SER A 229 -30.16 -25.23 -6.10
CA SER A 229 -29.95 -26.56 -5.52
C SER A 229 -29.00 -26.57 -4.32
N MET A 230 -28.06 -25.62 -4.25
CA MET A 230 -27.01 -25.59 -3.23
C MET A 230 -27.47 -24.94 -1.92
N VAL A 231 -28.43 -24.00 -1.94
CA VAL A 231 -28.78 -23.17 -0.78
C VAL A 231 -29.20 -23.99 0.44
N LYS A 232 -29.95 -25.09 0.21
CA LYS A 232 -30.35 -26.03 1.25
C LYS A 232 -29.18 -26.63 2.06
N ALA A 233 -28.09 -26.99 1.39
CA ALA A 233 -26.92 -27.59 2.02
C ALA A 233 -25.66 -27.37 1.16
N PRO A 234 -25.04 -26.17 1.21
CA PRO A 234 -24.03 -25.77 0.22
C PRO A 234 -22.80 -26.67 0.17
N THR A 235 -22.40 -27.23 1.32
CA THR A 235 -21.28 -28.18 1.41
C THR A 235 -21.64 -29.55 0.82
N ALA A 236 -22.83 -30.07 1.11
CA ALA A 236 -23.28 -31.38 0.64
C ALA A 236 -23.60 -31.39 -0.86
N PHE A 237 -24.04 -30.26 -1.40
CA PHE A 237 -24.33 -30.06 -2.82
C PHE A 237 -23.20 -29.36 -3.57
N ASN A 238 -21.96 -29.38 -3.05
CA ASN A 238 -20.84 -28.72 -3.71
C ASN A 238 -20.39 -29.51 -4.97
N PRO A 239 -20.59 -28.98 -6.19
CA PRO A 239 -20.28 -29.71 -7.42
C PRO A 239 -18.79 -29.89 -7.69
N THR A 240 -17.91 -29.22 -6.94
CA THR A 240 -16.45 -29.35 -7.09
C THR A 240 -15.87 -30.54 -6.34
N THR A 241 -16.68 -31.17 -5.48
CA THR A 241 -16.26 -32.32 -4.68
C THR A 241 -16.78 -33.62 -5.28
N ALA A 242 -16.06 -34.73 -5.06
CA ALA A 242 -16.46 -36.04 -5.57
C ALA A 242 -17.82 -36.50 -5.00
N SER A 243 -18.05 -36.26 -3.71
CA SER A 243 -19.30 -36.63 -3.03
C SER A 243 -20.46 -35.67 -3.34
N GLY A 244 -20.19 -34.38 -3.50
CA GLY A 244 -21.24 -33.38 -3.72
C GLY A 244 -21.73 -33.29 -5.17
N TYR A 245 -20.90 -33.63 -6.15
CA TYR A 245 -21.30 -33.61 -7.57
C TYR A 245 -22.58 -34.41 -7.89
N PRO A 246 -22.72 -35.71 -7.53
CA PRO A 246 -23.94 -36.45 -7.82
C PRO A 246 -25.16 -35.87 -7.09
N GLN A 247 -24.97 -35.35 -5.87
CA GLN A 247 -26.03 -34.72 -5.08
C GLN A 247 -26.52 -33.43 -5.72
N ALA A 248 -25.59 -32.57 -6.17
CA ALA A 248 -25.88 -31.33 -6.87
C ALA A 248 -26.61 -31.59 -8.19
N LEU A 249 -26.19 -32.61 -8.95
CA LEU A 249 -26.81 -33.00 -10.21
C LEU A 249 -28.27 -33.44 -10.02
N ALA A 250 -28.51 -34.34 -9.06
CA ALA A 250 -29.85 -34.82 -8.74
C ALA A 250 -30.75 -33.67 -8.27
N ARG A 251 -30.26 -32.83 -7.35
CA ARG A 251 -31.03 -31.71 -6.82
C ARG A 251 -31.30 -30.61 -7.86
N ARG A 252 -30.34 -30.31 -8.74
CA ARG A 252 -30.57 -29.39 -9.87
C ARG A 252 -31.69 -29.91 -10.77
N ASN A 253 -31.67 -31.19 -11.15
CA ASN A 253 -32.71 -31.75 -12.02
C ASN A 253 -34.09 -31.73 -11.35
N TYR A 254 -34.13 -31.99 -10.04
CA TYR A 254 -35.33 -31.80 -9.23
C TYR A 254 -35.84 -30.36 -9.32
N VAL A 255 -34.99 -29.35 -9.14
CA VAL A 255 -35.38 -27.93 -9.25
C VAL A 255 -35.85 -27.58 -10.66
N VAL A 256 -35.19 -28.10 -11.71
CA VAL A 256 -35.63 -27.88 -13.11
C VAL A 256 -37.03 -28.47 -13.33
N ASN A 257 -37.34 -29.63 -12.76
CA ASN A 257 -38.67 -30.23 -12.85
C ASN A 257 -39.72 -29.37 -12.12
N ASP A 258 -39.42 -28.91 -10.90
CA ASP A 258 -40.33 -28.03 -10.14
C ASP A 258 -40.56 -26.70 -10.89
N MET A 259 -39.55 -26.15 -11.55
CA MET A 259 -39.72 -24.96 -12.41
C MET A 259 -40.65 -25.23 -13.60
N LEU A 260 -40.63 -26.43 -14.17
CA LEU A 260 -41.53 -26.83 -15.26
C LEU A 260 -42.97 -27.00 -14.75
N GLU A 261 -43.16 -27.67 -13.61
CA GLU A 261 -44.48 -27.89 -13.00
C GLU A 261 -45.15 -26.58 -12.60
N LEU A 262 -44.38 -25.60 -12.12
CA LEU A 262 -44.84 -24.25 -11.79
C LEU A 262 -45.01 -23.33 -13.02
N GLY A 263 -44.72 -23.82 -14.23
CA GLY A 263 -44.90 -23.06 -15.47
C GLY A 263 -43.85 -21.95 -15.69
N TYR A 264 -42.73 -21.97 -14.98
CA TYR A 264 -41.67 -20.97 -15.13
C TYR A 264 -40.78 -21.17 -16.35
N ILE A 265 -40.75 -22.39 -16.90
CA ILE A 265 -39.98 -22.76 -18.09
C ILE A 265 -40.78 -23.72 -18.97
N THR A 266 -40.41 -23.81 -20.25
CA THR A 266 -40.99 -24.75 -21.20
C THR A 266 -40.36 -26.15 -21.09
N PRO A 267 -41.03 -27.22 -21.58
CA PRO A 267 -40.44 -28.56 -21.64
C PRO A 267 -39.09 -28.63 -22.38
N ALA A 268 -38.94 -27.85 -23.46
CA ALA A 268 -37.70 -27.77 -24.23
C ALA A 268 -36.56 -27.15 -23.42
N GLU A 269 -36.84 -26.10 -22.65
CA GLU A 269 -35.87 -25.48 -21.74
C GLU A 269 -35.48 -26.42 -20.60
N ALA A 270 -36.45 -27.16 -20.03
CA ALA A 270 -36.20 -28.14 -18.98
C ALA A 270 -35.28 -29.28 -19.46
N GLN A 271 -35.54 -29.82 -20.66
CA GLN A 271 -34.70 -30.85 -21.28
C GLN A 271 -33.28 -30.32 -21.52
N LYS A 272 -33.16 -29.11 -22.10
CA LYS A 272 -31.86 -28.46 -22.33
C LYS A 272 -31.10 -28.20 -21.03
N ALA A 273 -31.78 -27.75 -19.98
CA ALA A 273 -31.17 -27.47 -18.69
C ALA A 273 -30.65 -28.75 -18.01
N THR A 274 -31.44 -29.82 -18.06
CA THR A 274 -31.07 -31.14 -17.53
C THR A 274 -29.88 -31.75 -18.27
N ALA A 275 -29.81 -31.58 -19.60
CA ALA A 275 -28.70 -32.06 -20.43
C ALA A 275 -27.39 -31.25 -20.26
N THR A 276 -27.47 -30.03 -19.72
CA THR A 276 -26.29 -29.18 -19.52
C THR A 276 -25.36 -29.80 -18.48
N LYS A 277 -24.04 -29.88 -18.76
CA LYS A 277 -23.06 -30.43 -17.82
C LYS A 277 -22.78 -29.45 -16.68
N ILE A 278 -22.57 -29.96 -15.47
CA ILE A 278 -22.19 -29.16 -14.30
C ILE A 278 -20.66 -28.98 -14.28
N SER A 279 -20.19 -27.74 -14.11
CA SER A 279 -18.76 -27.48 -13.89
C SER A 279 -18.30 -28.08 -12.56
N ARG A 280 -17.14 -28.74 -12.58
CA ARG A 280 -16.46 -29.26 -11.37
C ARG A 280 -15.40 -28.31 -10.82
N THR A 281 -15.25 -27.14 -11.42
CA THR A 281 -14.28 -26.13 -10.99
C THR A 281 -14.98 -24.82 -10.71
N VAL A 282 -14.42 -24.08 -9.74
CA VAL A 282 -14.83 -22.72 -9.37
C VAL A 282 -13.65 -21.77 -9.57
N GLN A 283 -13.96 -20.49 -9.68
CA GLN A 283 -12.97 -19.43 -9.69
C GLN A 283 -12.93 -18.76 -8.32
N HIS A 284 -11.82 -18.93 -7.61
CA HIS A 284 -11.58 -18.17 -6.40
C HIS A 284 -11.32 -16.71 -6.76
N VAL A 285 -12.08 -15.81 -6.14
CA VAL A 285 -11.78 -14.39 -6.18
C VAL A 285 -10.62 -14.15 -5.21
N GLY A 286 -9.61 -13.41 -5.63
CA GLY A 286 -8.47 -13.10 -4.77
C GLY A 286 -8.92 -12.35 -3.53
N ASN A 287 -8.28 -12.56 -2.37
CA ASN A 287 -8.56 -11.81 -1.15
C ASN A 287 -7.26 -11.24 -0.58
N GLY A 288 -7.22 -9.92 -0.41
CA GLY A 288 -6.06 -9.20 0.10
C GLY A 288 -4.87 -9.13 -0.87
N CYS A 289 -3.74 -8.69 -0.34
CA CYS A 289 -2.61 -8.23 -1.16
C CYS A 289 -1.75 -9.33 -1.78
N VAL A 290 -1.81 -10.56 -1.27
CA VAL A 290 -1.12 -11.71 -1.86
C VAL A 290 -1.83 -12.25 -3.10
N SER A 291 -3.07 -11.82 -3.34
CA SER A 291 -3.91 -12.25 -4.46
C SER A 291 -4.21 -11.13 -5.47
N VAL A 292 -3.37 -10.08 -5.49
CA VAL A 292 -3.45 -9.03 -6.51
C VAL A 292 -3.26 -9.59 -7.92
N LYS A 293 -3.87 -8.94 -8.91
CA LYS A 293 -3.77 -9.37 -10.32
C LYS A 293 -2.32 -9.36 -10.85
N THR A 294 -1.57 -8.32 -10.52
CA THR A 294 -0.17 -8.17 -10.89
C THR A 294 0.66 -8.22 -9.61
N ASN A 295 1.51 -9.24 -9.45
CA ASN A 295 2.19 -9.51 -8.18
C ASN A 295 2.99 -8.32 -7.61
N SER A 296 3.60 -7.50 -8.48
CA SER A 296 4.35 -6.31 -8.06
C SER A 296 3.50 -5.24 -7.37
N TRP A 297 2.18 -5.23 -7.58
CA TRP A 297 1.26 -4.32 -6.88
C TRP A 297 1.03 -4.72 -5.41
N GLY A 298 1.43 -5.94 -5.02
CA GLY A 298 1.24 -6.46 -3.67
C GLY A 298 1.94 -5.61 -2.61
N PHE A 299 3.14 -5.08 -2.92
CA PHE A 299 3.86 -4.17 -2.02
C PHE A 299 3.10 -2.87 -1.76
N PHE A 300 2.50 -2.27 -2.78
CA PHE A 300 1.67 -1.09 -2.61
C PHE A 300 0.36 -1.42 -1.88
N CYS A 301 -0.29 -2.53 -2.23
CA CYS A 301 -1.50 -2.99 -1.56
C CYS A 301 -1.26 -3.19 -0.06
N ASP A 302 -0.13 -3.81 0.33
CA ASP A 302 0.23 -4.02 1.72
C ASP A 302 0.50 -2.70 2.45
N TYR A 303 1.16 -1.76 1.78
CA TYR A 303 1.31 -0.41 2.31
C TYR A 303 -0.06 0.27 2.56
N PHE A 304 -1.01 0.15 1.62
CA PHE A 304 -2.40 0.57 1.84
C PHE A 304 -3.05 -0.14 3.04
N TYR A 305 -2.90 -1.46 3.12
CA TYR A 305 -3.51 -2.27 4.17
C TYR A 305 -2.99 -1.87 5.55
N ARG A 306 -1.67 -1.75 5.72
CA ARG A 306 -1.05 -1.28 6.97
C ARG A 306 -1.44 0.16 7.29
N TRP A 307 -1.50 1.03 6.28
CA TRP A 307 -1.99 2.39 6.46
C TRP A 307 -3.42 2.39 7.02
N TRP A 308 -4.32 1.59 6.44
CA TRP A 308 -5.71 1.45 6.92
C TRP A 308 -5.75 1.02 8.38
N LEU A 309 -5.01 -0.04 8.74
CA LEU A 309 -4.96 -0.54 10.12
C LEU A 309 -4.39 0.48 11.12
N SER A 310 -3.59 1.44 10.66
CA SER A 310 -3.06 2.51 11.50
C SER A 310 -4.01 3.69 11.70
N GLN A 311 -5.12 3.78 10.97
CA GLN A 311 -6.05 4.91 11.10
C GLN A 311 -7.09 4.63 12.20
N ASP A 312 -7.03 5.41 13.28
CA ASP A 312 -8.01 5.35 14.37
C ASP A 312 -9.44 5.66 13.90
N ALA A 313 -9.58 6.45 12.83
CA ALA A 313 -10.86 6.77 12.20
C ALA A 313 -11.66 5.53 11.72
N PHE A 314 -11.00 4.39 11.51
CA PHE A 314 -11.65 3.15 11.07
C PHE A 314 -12.03 2.20 12.22
N GLY A 315 -11.65 2.48 13.47
CA GLY A 315 -12.04 1.68 14.62
C GLY A 315 -11.07 1.81 15.80
N ALA A 316 -11.53 1.46 17.00
CA ALA A 316 -10.72 1.55 18.21
C ALA A 316 -9.52 0.59 18.19
N THR A 317 -9.73 -0.64 17.69
CA THR A 317 -8.69 -1.67 17.61
C THR A 317 -8.31 -1.99 16.16
N THR A 318 -7.14 -2.60 15.95
CA THR A 318 -6.74 -3.11 14.63
C THR A 318 -7.73 -4.14 14.08
N PHE A 319 -8.33 -4.96 14.95
CA PHE A 319 -9.39 -5.90 14.60
C PHE A 319 -10.64 -5.19 14.06
N ASP A 320 -11.09 -4.12 14.74
CA ASP A 320 -12.25 -3.34 14.26
C ASP A 320 -11.98 -2.70 12.90
N ARG A 321 -10.77 -2.17 12.70
CA ARG A 321 -10.36 -1.55 11.44
C ARG A 321 -10.32 -2.58 10.32
N GLU A 322 -9.78 -3.77 10.57
CA GLU A 322 -9.75 -4.86 9.59
C GLU A 322 -11.17 -5.34 9.24
N ARG A 323 -12.03 -5.57 10.24
CA ARG A 323 -13.44 -5.94 10.04
C ARG A 323 -14.17 -4.89 9.20
N ARG A 324 -13.92 -3.61 9.47
CA ARG A 324 -14.49 -2.50 8.69
C ARG A 324 -14.01 -2.55 7.24
N LEU A 325 -12.72 -2.79 6.98
CA LEU A 325 -12.22 -2.96 5.61
C LEU A 325 -12.86 -4.15 4.90
N LYS A 326 -13.01 -5.28 5.58
CA LYS A 326 -13.48 -6.55 5.01
C LYS A 326 -15.00 -6.71 4.96
N GLY A 327 -15.76 -5.90 5.68
CA GLY A 327 -17.22 -5.95 5.69
C GLY A 327 -17.91 -4.66 5.25
N GLY A 328 -17.20 -3.55 5.11
CA GLY A 328 -17.79 -2.23 4.91
C GLY A 328 -18.20 -1.87 3.48
N GLY A 329 -17.90 -2.71 2.47
CA GLY A 329 -18.33 -2.46 1.09
C GLY A 329 -17.72 -1.22 0.45
N TYR A 330 -16.49 -0.85 0.83
CA TYR A 330 -15.88 0.38 0.35
C TYR A 330 -15.43 0.30 -1.10
N ARG A 331 -15.59 1.40 -1.84
CA ARG A 331 -14.82 1.67 -3.05
C ARG A 331 -13.65 2.58 -2.69
N ILE A 332 -12.43 2.08 -2.82
CA ILE A 332 -11.22 2.80 -2.42
C ILE A 332 -10.40 3.11 -3.68
N GLN A 333 -10.25 4.39 -3.99
CA GLN A 333 -9.30 4.87 -4.98
C GLN A 333 -7.97 5.14 -4.26
N THR A 334 -6.95 4.37 -4.62
CA THR A 334 -5.60 4.52 -4.09
C THR A 334 -4.79 5.54 -4.90
N SER A 335 -3.63 5.93 -4.38
CA SER A 335 -2.69 6.80 -5.07
C SER A 335 -1.74 6.06 -6.03
N LEU A 336 -1.84 4.73 -6.14
CA LEU A 336 -1.01 3.90 -7.03
C LEU A 336 -1.15 4.35 -8.48
N ASP A 337 -0.07 4.86 -9.06
CA ASP A 337 -0.01 5.18 -10.48
C ASP A 337 0.53 3.96 -11.23
N ILE A 338 -0.33 3.33 -12.05
CA ILE A 338 0.02 2.09 -12.77
C ILE A 338 1.21 2.29 -13.70
N LYS A 339 1.37 3.48 -14.32
CA LYS A 339 2.49 3.76 -15.21
C LYS A 339 3.79 3.83 -14.40
N ALA A 340 3.80 4.57 -13.29
CA ALA A 340 4.97 4.66 -12.41
C ALA A 340 5.34 3.29 -11.79
N GLN A 341 4.35 2.52 -11.34
CA GLN A 341 4.55 1.21 -10.73
C GLN A 341 5.11 0.18 -11.71
N ASN A 342 4.59 0.16 -12.94
CA ASN A 342 5.08 -0.75 -13.98
C ASN A 342 6.49 -0.37 -14.43
N ALA A 343 6.74 0.92 -14.70
CA ALA A 343 8.07 1.43 -15.03
C ALA A 343 9.10 1.07 -13.95
N ALA A 344 8.75 1.27 -12.67
CA ALA A 344 9.63 0.88 -11.57
C ALA A 344 9.92 -0.62 -11.54
N ARG A 345 8.89 -1.46 -11.74
CA ARG A 345 9.06 -2.92 -11.71
C ARG A 345 9.88 -3.43 -12.90
N GLU A 346 9.62 -2.93 -14.10
CA GLU A 346 10.30 -3.30 -15.34
C GLU A 346 11.79 -2.96 -15.23
N ASN A 347 12.12 -1.69 -14.98
CA ASN A 347 13.50 -1.23 -14.86
C ASN A 347 14.27 -1.91 -13.71
N ILE A 348 13.61 -2.27 -12.60
CA ILE A 348 14.25 -3.11 -11.57
C ILE A 348 14.63 -4.49 -12.12
N SER A 349 13.73 -5.13 -12.89
CA SER A 349 13.92 -6.49 -13.40
C SER A 349 15.07 -6.59 -14.39
N ASP A 350 15.28 -5.53 -15.17
CA ASP A 350 16.33 -5.46 -16.19
C ASP A 350 17.73 -5.41 -15.58
N HIS A 351 17.86 -4.91 -14.34
CA HIS A 351 19.15 -4.78 -13.67
C HIS A 351 19.39 -5.82 -12.58
N ILE A 352 18.36 -6.42 -11.99
CA ILE A 352 18.54 -7.40 -10.91
C ILE A 352 17.40 -8.44 -10.82
N SER A 353 17.80 -9.71 -10.76
CA SER A 353 16.86 -10.84 -10.65
C SER A 353 16.13 -10.89 -9.30
N ASP A 354 14.88 -11.37 -9.32
CA ASP A 354 14.09 -11.67 -8.11
C ASP A 354 14.76 -12.68 -7.16
N ASN A 355 15.63 -13.54 -7.71
CA ASN A 355 16.35 -14.56 -6.94
C ASN A 355 17.64 -14.02 -6.31
N ASN A 356 17.99 -12.75 -6.52
CA ASN A 356 19.17 -12.15 -5.92
C ASN A 356 18.92 -11.87 -4.44
N LYS A 357 19.90 -12.23 -3.59
CA LYS A 357 19.86 -11.92 -2.15
C LYS A 357 19.80 -10.41 -1.87
N ASN A 358 20.41 -9.61 -2.75
CA ASN A 358 20.33 -8.15 -2.69
C ASN A 358 19.00 -7.69 -3.30
N ALA A 359 18.47 -6.61 -2.76
CA ALA A 359 17.24 -5.99 -3.23
C ALA A 359 17.51 -4.60 -3.76
N LEU A 360 17.03 -4.35 -4.97
CA LEU A 360 16.81 -3.01 -5.49
C LEU A 360 15.38 -2.60 -5.16
N LEU A 361 15.24 -1.55 -4.37
CA LEU A 361 13.99 -1.06 -3.81
C LEU A 361 13.71 0.32 -4.38
N ILE A 362 12.54 0.52 -4.99
CA ILE A 362 12.11 1.82 -5.51
C ILE A 362 10.83 2.28 -4.79
N ALA A 363 10.83 3.52 -4.34
CA ALA A 363 9.64 4.25 -3.91
C ALA A 363 9.49 5.54 -4.72
N ALA A 364 8.26 5.88 -5.09
CA ALA A 364 7.97 7.12 -5.79
C ALA A 364 6.85 7.91 -5.10
N VAL A 365 7.04 9.21 -4.94
CA VAL A 365 6.09 10.12 -4.25
C VAL A 365 5.84 11.34 -5.13
N GLN A 366 4.60 11.82 -5.14
CA GLN A 366 4.29 13.09 -5.80
C GLN A 366 4.68 14.29 -4.90
N PRO A 367 5.48 15.25 -5.41
CA PRO A 367 5.83 16.49 -4.71
C PRO A 367 4.63 17.23 -4.12
N GLY A 368 4.77 17.67 -2.86
CA GLY A 368 3.80 18.52 -2.16
C GLY A 368 2.45 17.88 -1.84
N THR A 369 2.26 16.58 -2.07
CA THR A 369 0.97 15.90 -1.80
C THR A 369 1.09 14.67 -0.92
N GLY A 370 2.29 14.14 -0.67
CA GLY A 370 2.46 12.89 0.09
C GLY A 370 1.88 11.65 -0.61
N LYS A 371 1.30 11.78 -1.80
CA LYS A 371 0.70 10.66 -2.54
C LYS A 371 1.81 9.72 -3.00
N VAL A 372 1.79 8.49 -2.49
CA VAL A 372 2.72 7.44 -2.90
C VAL A 372 2.27 6.92 -4.26
N ARG A 373 3.13 7.00 -5.26
CA ARG A 373 2.82 6.64 -6.65
C ARG A 373 3.28 5.25 -7.04
N ALA A 374 4.38 4.77 -6.46
CA ALA A 374 4.90 3.43 -6.71
C ALA A 374 5.71 2.90 -5.52
N LEU A 375 5.65 1.58 -5.32
CA LEU A 375 6.49 0.81 -4.40
C LEU A 375 6.86 -0.52 -5.07
N ALA A 376 8.11 -0.70 -5.47
CA ALA A 376 8.55 -1.86 -6.25
C ALA A 376 9.89 -2.40 -5.75
N ALA A 377 10.09 -3.72 -5.92
CA ALA A 377 11.32 -4.43 -5.58
C ALA A 377 11.53 -5.63 -6.52
N ASN A 378 12.76 -6.14 -6.62
CA ASN A 378 13.07 -7.44 -7.24
C ASN A 378 12.70 -8.58 -6.28
N ARG A 379 11.42 -8.65 -5.94
CA ARG A 379 10.85 -9.62 -5.02
C ARG A 379 9.44 -9.95 -5.48
N ARG A 380 8.99 -11.15 -5.14
CA ARG A 380 7.60 -11.56 -5.30
C ARG A 380 6.85 -11.27 -4.01
N PHE A 381 5.78 -10.48 -4.08
CA PHE A 381 4.93 -10.24 -2.93
C PHE A 381 4.12 -11.50 -2.62
N LYS A 382 4.65 -12.36 -1.76
CA LYS A 382 4.12 -13.70 -1.49
C LYS A 382 4.68 -14.22 -0.16
N LEU A 383 3.86 -14.98 0.57
CA LEU A 383 4.35 -15.80 1.67
C LEU A 383 5.18 -16.97 1.13
N ASP A 384 6.30 -17.26 1.79
CA ASP A 384 7.07 -18.46 1.46
C ASP A 384 6.35 -19.69 2.01
N ASP A 385 6.19 -20.72 1.18
CA ASP A 385 5.45 -21.93 1.55
C ASP A 385 6.30 -22.75 2.53
N PRO A 386 5.84 -23.00 3.78
CA PRO A 386 6.62 -23.76 4.75
C PRO A 386 6.83 -25.22 4.33
N ASN A 387 5.94 -25.80 3.51
CA ASN A 387 6.04 -27.17 3.02
C ASN A 387 6.94 -27.29 1.78
N ASN A 388 7.11 -26.21 1.01
CA ASN A 388 7.97 -26.16 -0.17
C ASN A 388 8.67 -24.81 -0.30
N PRO A 389 9.57 -24.47 0.65
CA PRO A 389 10.14 -23.14 0.74
C PRO A 389 11.00 -22.83 -0.47
N LYS A 390 10.82 -21.64 -1.04
CA LYS A 390 11.67 -21.13 -2.11
C LYS A 390 12.76 -20.23 -1.55
N ASN A 391 12.58 -19.69 -0.34
CA ASN A 391 13.57 -18.82 0.25
C ASN A 391 14.76 -19.62 0.79
N LYS A 392 15.96 -19.13 0.47
CA LYS A 392 17.21 -19.64 1.07
C LYS A 392 17.30 -19.22 2.53
N LEU A 393 18.25 -19.80 3.28
CA LEU A 393 18.56 -19.33 4.63
C LEU A 393 18.98 -17.86 4.61
N SER A 394 18.65 -17.13 5.67
CA SER A 394 18.96 -15.71 5.80
C SER A 394 20.47 -15.43 5.63
N SER A 395 20.80 -14.29 5.04
CA SER A 395 22.18 -13.81 4.96
C SER A 395 22.74 -13.42 6.34
N ASP A 396 21.88 -13.08 7.30
CA ASP A 396 22.23 -12.80 8.69
C ASP A 396 22.76 -14.07 9.37
N PRO A 397 24.04 -14.09 9.82
CA PRO A 397 24.64 -15.24 10.47
C PRO A 397 23.85 -15.75 11.70
N ALA A 398 23.26 -14.84 12.49
CA ALA A 398 22.51 -15.19 13.69
C ALA A 398 21.18 -15.88 13.34
N LYS A 399 20.46 -15.37 12.33
CA LYS A 399 19.22 -15.98 11.81
C LYS A 399 19.51 -17.31 11.10
N ARG A 400 20.60 -17.37 10.31
CA ARG A 400 21.04 -18.59 9.62
C ARG A 400 21.35 -19.71 10.59
N LYS A 401 22.04 -19.43 11.71
CA LYS A 401 22.33 -20.43 12.77
C LYS A 401 21.05 -21.03 13.36
N LYS A 402 19.96 -20.25 13.42
CA LYS A 402 18.62 -20.67 13.85
C LYS A 402 17.78 -21.29 12.73
N LYS A 403 18.36 -21.54 11.54
CA LYS A 403 17.68 -22.03 10.33
C LYS A 403 16.51 -21.14 9.87
N ILE A 404 16.54 -19.86 10.21
CA ILE A 404 15.54 -18.88 9.75
C ILE A 404 15.85 -18.53 8.28
N ARG A 405 14.80 -18.54 7.45
CA ARG A 405 14.88 -18.21 6.02
C ARG A 405 14.94 -16.70 5.80
N GLY A 406 15.54 -16.33 4.67
CA GLY A 406 15.63 -14.95 4.20
C GLY A 406 14.36 -14.47 3.53
N THR A 407 14.45 -13.32 2.87
CA THR A 407 13.31 -12.59 2.27
C THR A 407 13.29 -12.62 0.75
N TYR A 408 13.90 -13.64 0.11
CA TYR A 408 13.96 -13.75 -1.34
C TYR A 408 13.83 -15.20 -1.82
N PRO A 409 13.15 -15.46 -2.95
CA PRO A 409 12.49 -14.47 -3.81
C PRO A 409 11.14 -13.98 -3.27
N ASN A 410 10.54 -14.67 -2.31
CA ASN A 410 9.20 -14.35 -1.80
C ASN A 410 9.29 -13.54 -0.50
N THR A 411 8.53 -12.45 -0.38
CA THR A 411 8.40 -11.72 0.88
C THR A 411 7.10 -10.93 0.94
N THR A 412 6.62 -10.68 2.15
CA THR A 412 5.57 -9.72 2.48
C THR A 412 6.08 -8.61 3.41
N ASN A 413 7.41 -8.53 3.60
CA ASN A 413 8.03 -7.53 4.45
C ASN A 413 7.94 -6.13 3.82
N PRO A 414 7.74 -5.07 4.61
CA PRO A 414 7.57 -3.70 4.11
C PRO A 414 8.93 -3.06 3.78
N LEU A 415 9.66 -3.62 2.82
CA LEU A 415 11.06 -3.26 2.54
C LEU A 415 11.26 -1.77 2.18
N MET A 416 10.30 -1.16 1.46
CA MET A 416 10.40 0.22 0.98
C MET A 416 9.83 1.26 1.96
N SER A 417 8.95 0.86 2.87
CA SER A 417 8.22 1.77 3.78
C SER A 417 8.60 1.62 5.25
N GLY A 418 9.27 0.52 5.61
CA GLY A 418 9.60 0.15 6.97
C GLY A 418 8.39 -0.37 7.77
N GLY A 419 8.66 -0.86 8.97
CA GLY A 419 7.69 -1.47 9.88
C GLY A 419 7.99 -2.94 10.19
N GLY A 420 7.44 -3.44 11.29
CA GLY A 420 7.86 -4.74 11.86
C GLY A 420 9.36 -4.72 12.16
N ASP A 421 10.08 -5.73 11.68
CA ASP A 421 11.54 -5.85 11.85
C ASP A 421 12.36 -4.98 10.87
N ILE A 422 11.72 -4.24 9.96
CA ILE A 422 12.41 -3.39 8.98
C ILE A 422 12.53 -1.96 9.51
N THR A 423 13.71 -1.62 10.02
CA THR A 423 14.04 -0.27 10.52
C THR A 423 14.50 0.70 9.42
N GLY A 424 14.87 0.19 8.24
CA GLY A 424 15.42 0.96 7.13
C GLY A 424 16.86 0.59 6.83
N TYR A 425 17.53 1.38 6.00
CA TYR A 425 18.89 1.14 5.50
C TYR A 425 19.68 2.45 5.54
N GLN A 426 20.99 2.37 5.76
CA GLN A 426 21.84 3.55 5.66
C GLN A 426 21.80 4.11 4.24
N ALA A 427 21.53 5.40 4.11
CA ALA A 427 21.30 6.01 2.80
C ALA A 427 22.52 6.74 2.24
N GLY A 428 23.53 6.96 3.08
CA GLY A 428 24.75 7.67 2.70
C GLY A 428 24.51 9.16 2.41
N SER A 429 25.27 9.69 1.46
CA SER A 429 25.33 11.12 1.11
C SER A 429 24.01 11.79 0.70
N VAL A 430 22.90 11.06 0.52
CA VAL A 430 21.58 11.69 0.31
C VAL A 430 21.11 12.52 1.52
N PHE A 431 21.67 12.27 2.71
CA PHE A 431 21.39 13.04 3.93
C PHE A 431 21.99 14.44 3.94
N LYS A 432 22.98 14.74 3.09
CA LYS A 432 23.59 16.09 2.98
C LYS A 432 22.57 17.17 2.64
N MET A 433 21.44 16.78 2.05
CA MET A 433 20.32 17.68 1.78
C MET A 433 19.79 18.34 3.06
N PHE A 434 19.69 17.59 4.17
CA PHE A 434 19.21 18.12 5.44
C PHE A 434 20.15 19.18 6.00
N THR A 435 21.46 18.96 5.88
CA THR A 435 22.48 19.94 6.30
C THR A 435 22.41 21.20 5.47
N MET A 436 22.22 21.06 4.15
CA MET A 436 22.04 22.20 3.24
C MET A 436 20.80 23.03 3.61
N VAL A 437 19.66 22.39 3.86
CA VAL A 437 18.43 23.08 4.29
C VAL A 437 18.65 23.77 5.63
N ALA A 438 19.22 23.09 6.63
CA ALA A 438 19.49 23.67 7.95
C ALA A 438 20.43 24.87 7.85
N ALA A 439 21.45 24.80 6.99
CA ALA A 439 22.38 25.90 6.74
C ALA A 439 21.66 27.13 6.15
N LEU A 440 20.81 26.92 5.14
CA LEU A 440 20.00 27.98 4.53
C LEU A 440 19.02 28.61 5.53
N GLU A 441 18.39 27.80 6.39
CA GLU A 441 17.54 28.28 7.49
C GLU A 441 18.30 29.14 8.51
N ASN A 442 19.61 28.88 8.68
CA ASN A 442 20.49 29.61 9.61
C ASN A 442 21.32 30.71 8.91
N GLY A 443 20.91 31.13 7.71
CA GLY A 443 21.49 32.29 7.03
C GLY A 443 22.80 32.03 6.28
N PHE A 444 23.23 30.78 6.15
CA PHE A 444 24.34 30.41 5.27
C PHE A 444 23.81 30.28 3.83
N PRO A 445 24.19 31.17 2.90
CA PRO A 445 23.70 31.09 1.52
C PRO A 445 24.39 29.97 0.75
N LEU A 446 23.85 29.60 -0.41
CA LEU A 446 24.45 28.58 -1.27
C LEU A 446 25.89 28.91 -1.70
N ALA A 447 26.21 30.20 -1.85
CA ALA A 447 27.55 30.70 -2.17
C ALA A 447 28.54 30.62 -0.99
N TYR A 448 28.12 30.16 0.19
CA TYR A 448 29.00 30.03 1.34
C TYR A 448 30.07 28.97 1.08
N SER A 449 31.33 29.40 1.09
CA SER A 449 32.47 28.57 0.68
C SER A 449 33.35 28.17 1.85
N PHE A 450 33.93 26.97 1.77
CA PHE A 450 35.01 26.51 2.64
C PHE A 450 36.12 25.88 1.83
N ASN A 451 37.34 25.90 2.37
CA ASN A 451 38.34 24.93 1.98
C ASN A 451 38.03 23.57 2.64
N ALA A 452 37.70 22.57 1.83
CA ALA A 452 37.44 21.20 2.24
C ALA A 452 38.76 20.39 2.13
N PRO A 453 39.44 20.08 3.25
CA PRO A 453 40.67 19.28 3.20
C PRO A 453 40.37 17.82 2.84
N ALA A 454 41.39 17.04 2.46
CA ALA A 454 41.22 15.59 2.21
C ALA A 454 40.68 14.83 3.44
N LYS A 455 41.07 15.28 4.64
CA LYS A 455 40.62 14.79 5.94
C LYS A 455 40.31 15.97 6.86
N TYR A 456 39.15 15.93 7.53
CA TYR A 456 38.72 17.00 8.44
C TYR A 456 38.67 16.47 9.88
N VAL A 457 39.31 17.17 10.83
CA VAL A 457 39.20 16.88 12.27
C VAL A 457 38.05 17.74 12.82
N SER A 458 36.93 17.11 13.18
CA SER A 458 35.77 17.82 13.72
C SER A 458 35.86 18.05 15.23
N LYS A 459 34.90 18.80 15.79
CA LYS A 459 34.75 18.96 17.25
C LYS A 459 33.91 17.88 17.91
N TYR A 460 33.26 17.01 17.13
CA TYR A 460 32.40 15.96 17.68
C TYR A 460 33.24 14.88 18.37
N ILE A 461 32.82 14.49 19.56
CA ILE A 461 33.51 13.49 20.38
C ILE A 461 32.88 12.13 20.11
N ILE A 462 33.70 11.14 19.72
CA ILE A 462 33.26 9.76 19.55
C ILE A 462 34.24 8.80 20.24
N ALA A 463 33.81 7.56 20.48
CA ALA A 463 34.68 6.54 21.04
C ALA A 463 35.90 6.27 20.13
N PRO A 464 37.08 5.93 20.69
CA PRO A 464 38.26 5.58 19.92
C PRO A 464 37.98 4.51 18.86
N GLY A 465 38.44 4.74 17.63
CA GLY A 465 38.21 3.82 16.52
C GLY A 465 38.74 4.34 15.18
N PRO A 466 38.50 3.61 14.07
CA PRO A 466 39.04 3.94 12.75
C PRO A 466 38.66 5.33 12.23
N SER A 467 37.51 5.85 12.67
CA SER A 467 37.00 7.17 12.30
C SER A 467 37.45 8.30 13.24
N THR A 468 38.38 8.05 14.17
CA THR A 468 38.89 9.05 15.12
C THR A 468 40.22 9.66 14.70
N CYS A 469 40.39 10.94 15.00
CA CYS A 469 41.67 11.61 15.06
C CYS A 469 41.97 11.99 16.52
N ASN A 470 43.26 11.95 16.88
CA ASN A 470 43.75 12.27 18.22
C ASN A 470 43.06 11.45 19.34
N GLY A 471 42.61 10.23 19.00
CA GLY A 471 41.93 9.31 19.93
C GLY A 471 40.57 9.77 20.47
N LYS A 472 40.00 10.88 19.95
CA LYS A 472 38.80 11.50 20.55
C LYS A 472 37.82 12.10 19.53
N TYR A 473 38.33 12.74 18.48
CA TYR A 473 37.51 13.55 17.60
C TYR A 473 37.10 12.80 16.35
N TYR A 474 35.84 12.92 15.95
CA TYR A 474 35.37 12.35 14.68
C TYR A 474 36.10 13.00 13.50
N CYS A 475 36.60 12.17 12.59
CA CYS A 475 37.57 12.58 11.59
C CYS A 475 37.27 11.97 10.21
N PRO A 476 36.26 12.49 9.51
CA PRO A 476 35.89 12.00 8.18
C PRO A 476 36.92 12.36 7.11
N SER A 477 36.99 11.50 6.09
CA SER A 477 37.74 11.75 4.86
C SER A 477 36.78 11.85 3.65
N ASN A 478 37.26 12.48 2.58
CA ASN A 478 36.61 12.42 1.27
C ASN A 478 36.75 11.04 0.62
N ALA A 479 35.99 10.78 -0.45
CA ALA A 479 36.05 9.52 -1.18
C ALA A 479 37.38 9.36 -1.94
N SER A 480 37.94 10.48 -2.40
CA SER A 480 39.32 10.58 -2.91
C SER A 480 40.07 11.76 -2.29
N PRO A 481 41.39 11.66 -2.05
CA PRO A 481 42.22 12.80 -1.64
C PRO A 481 42.16 13.99 -2.60
N ASP A 482 41.93 13.73 -3.89
CA ASP A 482 41.86 14.76 -4.96
C ASP A 482 40.59 15.61 -4.90
N GLU A 483 39.63 15.25 -4.03
CA GLU A 483 38.43 16.05 -3.74
C GLU A 483 38.71 17.15 -2.70
N ALA A 484 39.98 17.38 -2.34
CA ALA A 484 40.36 18.51 -1.52
C ALA A 484 40.31 19.81 -2.32
N GLY A 485 39.78 20.88 -1.73
CA GLY A 485 39.76 22.19 -2.37
C GLY A 485 38.64 23.08 -1.88
N VAL A 486 38.44 24.21 -2.56
CA VAL A 486 37.41 25.19 -2.20
C VAL A 486 36.07 24.82 -2.83
N TYR A 487 35.05 24.64 -1.99
CA TYR A 487 33.69 24.34 -2.42
C TYR A 487 32.70 25.33 -1.83
N ASN A 488 31.59 25.54 -2.53
CA ASN A 488 30.36 26.13 -2.00
C ASN A 488 29.25 25.06 -1.97
N MET A 489 28.01 25.41 -1.62
CA MET A 489 26.96 24.38 -1.49
C MET A 489 26.59 23.75 -2.83
N TRP A 490 26.63 24.47 -3.96
CA TRP A 490 26.38 23.88 -5.28
C TRP A 490 27.46 22.85 -5.64
N THR A 491 28.74 23.24 -5.55
CA THR A 491 29.85 22.38 -5.97
C THR A 491 30.10 21.26 -4.97
N GLY A 492 29.99 21.54 -3.67
CA GLY A 492 30.11 20.54 -2.61
C GLY A 492 28.99 19.51 -2.65
N PHE A 493 27.74 19.92 -2.91
CA PHE A 493 26.62 18.97 -3.07
C PHE A 493 26.74 18.18 -4.37
N GLY A 494 27.10 18.85 -5.48
CA GLY A 494 27.34 18.24 -6.79
C GLY A 494 28.40 17.16 -6.80
N ALA A 495 29.57 17.44 -6.20
CA ALA A 495 30.67 16.49 -6.02
C ALA A 495 30.50 15.57 -4.81
N SER A 496 29.53 15.84 -3.92
CA SER A 496 29.28 15.05 -2.70
C SER A 496 30.44 15.06 -1.69
N VAL A 497 31.09 16.20 -1.47
CA VAL A 497 32.31 16.32 -0.65
C VAL A 497 32.00 16.16 0.85
N ASN A 498 32.54 15.14 1.52
CA ASN A 498 32.29 14.87 2.95
C ASN A 498 32.84 15.98 3.84
N THR A 499 34.07 16.42 3.57
CA THR A 499 34.79 17.44 4.35
C THR A 499 34.32 18.86 4.07
N TYR A 500 33.29 19.05 3.24
CA TYR A 500 32.50 20.29 3.17
C TYR A 500 31.28 20.22 4.09
N PHE A 501 30.54 19.10 4.06
CA PHE A 501 29.26 18.97 4.78
C PHE A 501 29.39 18.74 6.28
N VAL A 502 30.41 18.01 6.75
CA VAL A 502 30.64 17.85 8.20
C VAL A 502 31.00 19.17 8.88
N PRO A 503 31.95 19.99 8.38
CA PRO A 503 32.18 21.32 8.94
C PRO A 503 30.99 22.27 8.79
N LEU A 504 30.18 22.13 7.73
CA LEU A 504 28.93 22.89 7.61
C LEU A 504 27.95 22.51 8.72
N GLN A 505 27.74 21.21 8.94
CA GLN A 505 26.91 20.70 10.04
C GLN A 505 27.43 21.20 11.39
N GLU A 506 28.74 21.15 11.63
CA GLU A 506 29.36 21.64 12.87
C GLU A 506 29.08 23.12 13.15
N ARG A 507 29.04 23.97 12.12
CA ARG A 507 28.72 25.41 12.28
C ARG A 507 27.23 25.65 12.50
N VAL A 508 26.39 24.86 11.85
CA VAL A 508 24.93 24.99 11.93
C VAL A 508 24.41 24.45 13.27
N GLY A 509 24.98 23.34 13.74
CA GLY A 509 24.49 22.49 14.81
C GLY A 509 23.88 21.20 14.26
N ALA A 510 24.39 20.04 14.69
CA ALA A 510 23.90 18.74 14.23
C ALA A 510 22.44 18.47 14.63
N GLU A 511 22.02 18.97 15.79
CA GLU A 511 20.65 18.93 16.28
C GLU A 511 19.66 19.62 15.34
N LYS A 512 20.05 20.73 14.70
CA LYS A 512 19.21 21.41 13.71
C LYS A 512 19.11 20.63 12.40
N VAL A 513 20.19 19.94 12.01
CA VAL A 513 20.18 19.05 10.84
C VAL A 513 19.27 17.85 11.07
N VAL A 514 19.31 17.27 12.28
CA VAL A 514 18.40 16.21 12.71
C VAL A 514 16.96 16.72 12.73
N ASP A 515 16.70 17.92 13.23
CA ASP A 515 15.37 18.55 13.22
C ASP A 515 14.81 18.72 11.80
N VAL A 516 15.62 19.19 10.85
CA VAL A 516 15.22 19.23 9.43
C VAL A 516 14.82 17.83 8.95
N ALA A 517 15.64 16.80 9.23
CA ALA A 517 15.32 15.44 8.82
C ALA A 517 13.98 14.95 9.42
N LYS A 518 13.70 15.24 10.70
CA LYS A 518 12.39 14.96 11.34
C LYS A 518 11.25 15.67 10.62
N ARG A 519 11.36 16.98 10.39
CA ARG A 519 10.33 17.79 9.72
C ARG A 519 10.07 17.35 8.28
N PHE A 520 11.09 16.81 7.61
CA PHE A 520 11.01 16.26 6.26
C PHE A 520 10.54 14.78 6.24
N GLY A 521 10.25 14.21 7.42
CA GLY A 521 9.57 12.94 7.58
C GLY A 521 10.47 11.71 7.70
N VAL A 522 11.76 11.88 7.96
CA VAL A 522 12.65 10.75 8.27
C VAL A 522 12.18 10.08 9.56
N GLN A 523 11.85 8.81 9.46
CA GLN A 523 11.43 8.01 10.61
C GLN A 523 12.65 7.31 11.22
N PHE A 524 13.06 7.75 12.40
CA PHE A 524 14.15 7.15 13.17
C PHE A 524 13.69 5.85 13.83
N ARG A 525 13.50 4.78 13.05
CA ARG A 525 12.93 3.50 13.52
C ARG A 525 13.93 2.64 14.28
N ALA A 526 15.22 2.73 13.96
CA ALA A 526 16.27 2.03 14.70
C ALA A 526 16.42 2.66 16.09
N LYS A 527 16.51 1.83 17.15
CA LYS A 527 16.56 2.33 18.54
C LYS A 527 17.69 3.34 18.77
N THR A 528 18.88 3.06 18.27
CA THR A 528 20.03 3.97 18.39
C THR A 528 19.76 5.31 17.72
N ASP A 529 19.16 5.29 16.54
CA ASP A 529 18.84 6.50 15.80
C ASP A 529 17.71 7.28 16.47
N TYR A 530 16.71 6.57 17.01
CA TYR A 530 15.63 7.17 17.78
C TYR A 530 16.16 7.90 19.01
N ASP A 531 17.06 7.26 19.76
CA ASP A 531 17.63 7.83 20.98
C ASP A 531 18.45 9.07 20.65
N PHE A 532 19.35 8.99 19.68
CA PHE A 532 20.15 10.14 19.24
C PHE A 532 19.29 11.26 18.69
N ALA A 533 18.23 10.94 17.93
CA ALA A 533 17.39 11.95 17.34
C ALA A 533 16.53 12.68 18.38
N ASN A 534 16.12 12.01 19.47
CA ASN A 534 15.18 12.56 20.46
C ASN A 534 15.82 13.08 21.75
N ASP A 535 17.15 13.06 21.85
CA ASP A 535 17.92 13.76 22.87
C ASP A 535 18.78 14.85 22.22
N GLU A 536 18.60 16.10 22.65
CA GLU A 536 19.27 17.25 22.02
C GLU A 536 20.80 17.17 22.16
N ALA A 537 21.31 16.75 23.32
CA ALA A 537 22.75 16.62 23.55
C ALA A 537 23.37 15.53 22.65
N SER A 538 22.68 14.40 22.51
CA SER A 538 23.08 13.31 21.61
C SER A 538 23.01 13.72 20.14
N ALA A 539 21.93 14.40 19.73
CA ALA A 539 21.78 14.94 18.39
C ALA A 539 22.90 15.95 18.07
N HIS A 540 23.22 16.83 19.02
CA HIS A 540 24.31 17.80 18.92
C HIS A 540 25.68 17.14 18.77
N GLN A 541 25.89 15.93 19.32
CA GLN A 541 27.14 15.17 19.16
C GLN A 541 27.16 14.26 17.91
N TRP A 542 26.11 14.23 17.09
CA TRP A 542 25.99 13.29 15.98
C TRP A 542 26.74 13.74 14.72
N GLY A 543 28.07 13.81 14.80
CA GLY A 543 28.93 14.32 13.72
C GLY A 543 28.81 13.60 12.38
N ALA A 544 28.51 12.30 12.39
CA ALA A 544 28.35 11.50 11.19
C ALA A 544 26.95 11.60 10.54
N PHE A 545 26.00 12.33 11.15
CA PHE A 545 24.60 12.38 10.71
C PHE A 545 24.45 12.81 9.25
N THR A 546 25.10 13.91 8.85
CA THR A 546 25.08 14.41 7.46
C THR A 546 25.60 13.41 6.43
N LEU A 547 26.34 12.39 6.83
CA LEU A 547 26.85 11.35 5.94
C LEU A 547 25.90 10.15 5.81
N GLY A 548 24.73 10.19 6.45
CA GLY A 548 23.66 9.21 6.25
C GLY A 548 23.87 7.89 6.96
N VAL A 549 24.44 7.94 8.18
CA VAL A 549 24.63 6.78 9.06
C VAL A 549 23.33 6.25 9.67
N SER A 550 22.24 7.02 9.59
CA SER A 550 20.93 6.61 10.09
C SER A 550 20.19 5.71 9.09
N SER A 551 19.49 4.71 9.61
CA SER A 551 18.60 3.85 8.84
C SER A 551 17.36 4.61 8.37
N SER A 552 17.16 4.68 7.06
CA SER A 552 15.98 5.25 6.42
C SER A 552 15.47 4.35 5.30
N THR A 553 14.22 4.53 4.91
CA THR A 553 13.62 3.77 3.81
C THR A 553 13.60 4.59 2.53
N PRO A 554 13.53 3.95 1.34
CA PRO A 554 13.30 4.66 0.08
C PRO A 554 12.09 5.59 0.14
N LEU A 555 11.00 5.19 0.81
CA LEU A 555 9.81 6.03 0.95
C LEU A 555 10.08 7.29 1.79
N ASP A 556 10.85 7.18 2.87
CA ASP A 556 11.22 8.35 3.70
C ASP A 556 11.99 9.37 2.85
N MET A 557 13.00 8.91 2.10
CA MET A 557 13.83 9.80 1.29
C MET A 557 13.11 10.34 0.05
N ALA A 558 12.26 9.54 -0.61
CA ALA A 558 11.43 10.01 -1.70
C ALA A 558 10.54 11.17 -1.23
N ASN A 559 9.90 11.03 -0.06
CA ASN A 559 9.03 12.08 0.47
C ASN A 559 9.81 13.30 0.99
N ALA A 560 10.98 13.09 1.60
CA ALA A 560 11.86 14.18 2.03
C ALA A 560 12.30 15.04 0.83
N TYR A 561 12.74 14.42 -0.27
CA TYR A 561 13.10 15.17 -1.49
C TYR A 561 11.87 15.72 -2.22
N ALA A 562 10.71 15.06 -2.14
CA ALA A 562 9.44 15.57 -2.66
C ALA A 562 8.98 16.85 -1.92
N THR A 563 9.37 17.01 -0.64
CA THR A 563 9.11 18.21 0.16
C THR A 563 9.82 19.45 -0.41
N LEU A 564 11.05 19.30 -0.95
CA LEU A 564 11.75 20.40 -1.63
C LEU A 564 10.98 20.90 -2.86
N ALA A 565 10.58 19.97 -3.74
CA ALA A 565 9.79 20.32 -4.93
C ALA A 565 8.35 20.76 -4.60
N GLY A 566 7.86 20.43 -3.40
CA GLY A 566 6.60 20.91 -2.85
C GLY A 566 6.67 22.31 -2.22
N ASP A 567 7.64 23.15 -2.60
CA ASP A 567 7.86 24.48 -2.00
C ASP A 567 8.03 24.42 -0.45
N GLY A 568 8.62 23.34 0.07
CA GLY A 568 8.84 23.13 1.51
C GLY A 568 7.62 22.59 2.26
N MET A 569 6.55 22.18 1.57
CA MET A 569 5.42 21.48 2.19
C MET A 569 5.72 19.99 2.32
N TYR A 570 5.88 19.53 3.55
CA TYR A 570 5.88 18.12 3.87
C TYR A 570 4.44 17.65 3.99
N CYS A 571 4.10 16.56 3.34
CA CYS A 571 2.82 15.88 3.49
C CYS A 571 3.10 14.43 3.89
N SER A 572 2.47 13.94 4.95
CA SER A 572 2.63 12.54 5.36
C SER A 572 2.30 11.59 4.19
N PRO A 573 3.12 10.56 3.95
CA PRO A 573 2.87 9.60 2.88
C PRO A 573 1.47 8.98 3.01
N THR A 574 0.68 9.02 1.93
CA THR A 574 -0.67 8.46 1.88
C THR A 574 -0.82 7.54 0.66
N PRO A 575 -1.44 6.36 0.80
CA PRO A 575 -1.77 5.46 -0.29
C PRO A 575 -3.15 5.73 -0.89
N VAL A 576 -3.90 6.73 -0.42
CA VAL A 576 -5.32 6.94 -0.74
C VAL A 576 -5.55 8.27 -1.45
N GLU A 577 -6.40 8.25 -2.47
CA GLU A 577 -6.95 9.44 -3.12
C GLU A 577 -8.36 9.74 -2.57
N GLN A 578 -9.21 8.71 -2.49
CA GLN A 578 -10.59 8.83 -2.04
C GLN A 578 -11.11 7.48 -1.52
N ILE A 579 -11.88 7.50 -0.44
CA ILE A 579 -12.67 6.37 0.03
C ILE A 579 -14.14 6.73 -0.13
N THR A 580 -14.90 5.84 -0.76
CA THR A 580 -16.35 5.96 -0.92
C THR A 580 -17.01 4.77 -0.25
N THR A 581 -18.02 5.01 0.58
CA THR A 581 -18.88 3.99 1.19
C THR A 581 -19.80 3.36 0.14
N MET A 582 -20.54 2.32 0.53
CA MET A 582 -21.54 1.68 -0.32
C MET A 582 -22.69 2.61 -0.75
N ASN A 583 -23.11 3.56 0.11
CA ASN A 583 -24.18 4.52 -0.21
C ASN A 583 -23.70 5.71 -1.07
N GLY A 584 -22.44 5.72 -1.50
CA GLY A 584 -21.87 6.77 -2.35
C GLY A 584 -21.27 7.96 -1.59
N GLU A 585 -21.31 7.94 -0.25
CA GLU A 585 -20.69 8.97 0.59
C GLU A 585 -19.16 8.92 0.48
N LYS A 586 -18.55 10.11 0.31
CA LYS A 586 -17.10 10.27 0.29
C LYS A 586 -16.60 10.52 1.71
N LEU A 587 -15.78 9.62 2.23
CA LEU A 587 -15.17 9.80 3.54
C LEU A 587 -14.02 10.81 3.47
N ASP A 588 -13.99 11.74 4.42
CA ASP A 588 -12.86 12.66 4.60
C ASP A 588 -11.75 12.02 5.46
N VAL A 589 -11.28 10.85 5.03
CA VAL A 589 -10.18 10.12 5.67
C VAL A 589 -9.17 9.78 4.59
N GLY A 590 -7.87 9.93 4.89
CA GLY A 590 -6.79 9.71 3.92
C GLY A 590 -6.22 10.96 3.28
N LYS A 591 -6.76 12.15 3.59
CA LYS A 591 -6.05 13.41 3.31
C LYS A 591 -4.72 13.40 4.07
N PRO A 592 -3.60 13.63 3.37
CA PRO A 592 -2.29 13.66 4.00
C PRO A 592 -2.20 14.83 4.97
N ASN A 593 -1.60 14.62 6.14
CA ASN A 593 -1.29 15.70 7.06
C ASN A 593 -0.13 16.51 6.47
N CYS A 594 -0.44 17.71 5.97
CA CYS A 594 0.53 18.59 5.35
C CYS A 594 0.95 19.72 6.31
N LYS A 595 2.26 19.89 6.47
CA LYS A 595 2.88 20.91 7.31
C LYS A 595 3.98 21.62 6.52
N ARG A 596 4.13 22.93 6.71
CA ARG A 596 5.26 23.69 6.17
C ARG A 596 6.51 23.24 6.92
N ALA A 597 7.34 22.42 6.29
CA ALA A 597 8.58 21.95 6.87
C ALA A 597 9.66 23.03 6.79
N THR A 598 9.77 23.73 5.66
CA THR A 598 10.69 24.87 5.51
C THR A 598 10.06 25.94 4.62
N SER A 599 10.65 27.14 4.56
CA SER A 599 10.14 28.22 3.71
C SER A 599 10.28 27.89 2.22
N PRO A 600 9.41 28.44 1.34
CA PRO A 600 9.55 28.25 -0.10
C PRO A 600 10.91 28.69 -0.65
N ASP A 601 11.49 29.77 -0.12
CA ASP A 601 12.80 30.25 -0.58
C ASP A 601 13.93 29.29 -0.22
N VAL A 602 13.93 28.74 0.99
CA VAL A 602 14.90 27.70 1.40
C VAL A 602 14.73 26.45 0.54
N ALA A 603 13.49 25.98 0.35
CA ALA A 603 13.21 24.79 -0.45
C ALA A 603 13.69 24.94 -1.90
N ARG A 604 13.41 26.09 -2.54
CA ARG A 604 13.82 26.38 -3.91
C ARG A 604 15.33 26.56 -4.06
N ALA A 605 15.99 27.17 -3.07
CA ALA A 605 17.44 27.31 -3.06
C ALA A 605 18.13 25.95 -2.92
N ALA A 606 17.70 25.13 -1.95
CA ALA A 606 18.19 23.77 -1.77
C ALA A 606 17.95 22.91 -3.02
N LEU A 607 16.76 23.03 -3.64
CA LEU A 607 16.44 22.34 -4.89
C LEU A 607 17.39 22.75 -6.01
N ASP A 608 17.72 24.03 -6.14
CA ASP A 608 18.63 24.52 -7.18
C ASP A 608 20.02 23.87 -7.09
N ALA A 609 20.59 23.77 -5.89
CA ALA A 609 21.84 23.05 -5.65
C ALA A 609 21.69 21.54 -5.91
N ALA A 610 20.53 20.96 -5.61
CA ALA A 610 20.23 19.56 -5.89
C ALA A 610 20.10 19.20 -7.37
N ARG A 611 20.17 20.17 -8.29
CA ARG A 611 20.23 19.89 -9.74
C ARG A 611 21.61 19.40 -10.18
N CYS A 612 22.67 19.86 -9.50
CA CYS A 612 24.06 19.56 -9.86
C CYS A 612 24.42 18.05 -9.85
N PRO A 613 24.08 17.25 -8.81
CA PRO A 613 24.51 15.85 -8.75
C PRO A 613 24.00 14.98 -9.90
N VAL A 614 22.84 15.32 -10.47
CA VAL A 614 22.12 14.52 -11.48
C VAL A 614 22.30 15.04 -12.91
N GLY A 615 23.30 15.90 -13.12
CA GLY A 615 23.67 16.39 -14.46
C GLY A 615 22.81 17.53 -15.01
N ASP A 616 21.79 17.98 -14.27
CA ASP A 616 21.10 19.24 -14.57
C ASP A 616 21.95 20.43 -14.07
N SER A 617 21.71 21.62 -14.60
CA SER A 617 22.50 22.83 -14.33
C SER A 617 21.77 23.79 -13.41
N ALA A 618 22.38 24.21 -12.31
CA ALA A 618 21.86 25.23 -11.40
C ALA A 618 21.39 26.50 -12.15
N GLN A 619 20.33 27.14 -11.64
CA GLN A 619 19.71 28.34 -12.20
C GLN A 619 20.26 29.63 -11.56
N LEU A 620 20.91 29.53 -10.41
CA LEU A 620 21.36 30.67 -9.58
C LEU A 620 22.88 30.70 -9.37
N GLY A 621 23.57 29.61 -9.67
CA GLY A 621 25.01 29.46 -9.51
C GLY A 621 25.57 28.47 -10.52
N SER A 622 26.79 27.98 -10.28
CA SER A 622 27.48 27.04 -11.17
C SER A 622 27.65 25.68 -10.52
N CYS A 623 27.33 24.62 -11.26
CA CYS A 623 27.67 23.26 -10.85
C CYS A 623 29.11 22.90 -11.22
N LYS A 624 29.84 22.29 -10.29
CA LYS A 624 31.14 21.64 -10.52
C LYS A 624 31.14 20.30 -9.78
N GLY A 625 31.48 19.22 -10.47
CA GLY A 625 31.31 17.85 -9.98
C GLY A 625 29.87 17.33 -10.13
N ARG A 626 29.74 16.06 -10.55
CA ARG A 626 28.46 15.39 -10.79
C ARG A 626 28.61 13.91 -10.44
N THR A 627 27.74 13.38 -9.58
CA THR A 627 27.81 11.97 -9.15
C THR A 627 26.95 11.03 -10.00
N ALA A 628 25.95 11.55 -10.72
CA ALA A 628 25.10 10.82 -11.67
C ALA A 628 24.87 11.66 -12.94
N PRO A 629 25.93 12.01 -13.70
CA PRO A 629 25.86 12.97 -14.80
C PRO A 629 24.94 12.55 -15.97
N GLN A 630 24.66 11.26 -16.13
CA GLN A 630 23.84 10.72 -17.21
C GLN A 630 22.34 10.98 -17.02
N ALA A 631 21.87 11.13 -15.78
CA ALA A 631 20.44 11.15 -15.46
C ALA A 631 19.65 12.19 -16.25
N TYR A 632 20.16 13.43 -16.37
CA TYR A 632 19.51 14.46 -17.16
C TYR A 632 19.43 14.12 -18.66
N GLY A 633 20.46 13.48 -19.21
CA GLY A 633 20.53 13.06 -20.60
C GLY A 633 19.50 11.98 -20.95
N GLU A 634 19.24 11.06 -20.01
CA GLU A 634 18.25 9.99 -20.18
C GLU A 634 16.83 10.50 -19.97
N ILE A 635 16.58 11.28 -18.91
CA ILE A 635 15.24 11.75 -18.57
C ILE A 635 14.80 12.92 -19.47
N LYS A 636 15.73 13.78 -19.88
CA LYS A 636 15.51 14.96 -20.76
C LYS A 636 14.48 15.98 -20.24
N HIS A 637 14.32 16.04 -18.92
CA HIS A 637 13.47 17.02 -18.20
C HIS A 637 14.28 17.69 -17.09
N PRO A 638 13.88 18.90 -16.62
CA PRO A 638 14.43 19.48 -15.40
C PRO A 638 14.29 18.51 -14.24
N ILE A 639 15.42 18.21 -13.59
CA ILE A 639 15.49 17.24 -12.50
C ILE A 639 16.41 17.73 -11.38
N TYR A 640 16.14 17.27 -10.18
CA TYR A 640 16.99 17.43 -9.01
C TYR A 640 17.21 16.06 -8.36
N GLY A 641 18.20 15.93 -7.50
CA GLY A 641 18.49 14.66 -6.86
C GLY A 641 19.85 14.58 -6.21
N LYS A 642 20.16 13.38 -5.70
CA LYS A 642 21.43 13.09 -5.06
C LYS A 642 21.71 11.59 -5.05
N THR A 643 22.98 11.23 -5.18
CA THR A 643 23.46 9.86 -4.92
C THR A 643 23.87 9.67 -3.46
N GLY A 644 23.80 8.44 -2.99
CA GLY A 644 24.38 8.04 -1.72
C GLY A 644 25.15 6.73 -1.85
N THR A 645 26.26 6.67 -1.14
CA THR A 645 27.10 5.48 -1.00
C THR A 645 27.50 5.41 0.46
N THR A 646 27.39 4.23 1.07
CA THR A 646 27.82 4.00 2.45
C THR A 646 29.22 3.41 2.48
N ASP A 647 29.82 3.38 3.68
CA ASP A 647 31.14 2.78 3.85
C ASP A 647 31.16 1.35 3.33
N HIS A 648 32.23 1.04 2.61
CA HIS A 648 32.41 -0.24 1.94
C HIS A 648 31.29 -0.59 0.95
N ASP A 649 30.62 0.40 0.37
CA ASP A 649 29.57 0.23 -0.66
C ASP A 649 28.44 -0.71 -0.20
N LYS A 650 28.15 -0.78 1.10
CA LYS A 650 27.08 -1.66 1.61
C LYS A 650 25.71 -1.26 1.09
N THR A 651 25.53 0.01 0.72
CA THR A 651 24.32 0.54 0.11
C THR A 651 24.70 1.53 -0.98
N ALA A 652 24.04 1.40 -2.12
CA ALA A 652 24.06 2.39 -3.18
C ALA A 652 22.65 2.96 -3.34
N SER A 653 22.52 4.28 -3.38
CA SER A 653 21.24 4.96 -3.50
C SER A 653 21.27 6.07 -4.55
N LEU A 654 20.13 6.30 -5.19
CA LEU A 654 19.90 7.46 -6.05
C LEU A 654 18.49 7.97 -5.81
N ILE A 655 18.38 9.28 -5.61
CA ILE A 655 17.10 9.98 -5.58
C ILE A 655 17.08 10.94 -6.75
N ILE A 656 16.01 10.90 -7.55
CA ILE A 656 15.75 11.84 -8.64
C ILE A 656 14.32 12.35 -8.51
N GLY A 657 14.13 13.66 -8.64
CA GLY A 657 12.82 14.28 -8.67
C GLY A 657 12.63 15.26 -9.82
N SER A 658 11.37 15.46 -10.17
CA SER A 658 10.85 16.52 -11.04
C SER A 658 9.71 17.25 -10.31
N ASN A 659 9.04 18.19 -10.96
CA ASN A 659 7.83 18.82 -10.42
C ASN A 659 6.63 17.86 -10.26
N SER A 660 6.68 16.66 -10.85
CA SER A 660 5.52 15.73 -10.87
C SER A 660 5.74 14.43 -10.11
N LEU A 661 7.00 14.04 -9.89
CA LEU A 661 7.36 12.78 -9.24
C LEU A 661 8.76 12.89 -8.63
N THR A 662 8.95 12.27 -7.47
CA THR A 662 10.26 12.02 -6.85
C THR A 662 10.42 10.52 -6.65
N VAL A 663 11.49 9.95 -7.19
CA VAL A 663 11.82 8.51 -7.16
C VAL A 663 13.08 8.33 -6.32
N ALA A 664 13.03 7.45 -5.33
CA ALA A 664 14.20 7.02 -4.56
C ALA A 664 14.44 5.53 -4.79
N GLY A 665 15.65 5.18 -5.20
CA GLY A 665 16.11 3.80 -5.37
C GLY A 665 17.25 3.45 -4.43
N TYR A 666 17.15 2.30 -3.76
CA TYR A 666 18.15 1.77 -2.84
C TYR A 666 18.52 0.36 -3.27
N LEU A 667 19.81 0.07 -3.43
CA LEU A 667 20.34 -1.28 -3.57
C LEU A 667 20.99 -1.72 -2.25
N VAL A 668 20.41 -2.74 -1.62
CA VAL A 668 20.69 -3.16 -0.24
C VAL A 668 20.64 -4.68 -0.07
N ASN A 669 21.08 -5.21 1.06
CA ASN A 669 20.74 -6.57 1.50
C ASN A 669 19.68 -6.49 2.64
N PRO A 670 18.40 -6.77 2.36
CA PRO A 670 17.33 -6.61 3.36
C PRO A 670 17.45 -7.53 4.57
N ASP A 671 18.09 -8.68 4.40
CA ASP A 671 18.19 -9.71 5.43
C ASP A 671 19.26 -9.37 6.47
N TRP A 672 20.32 -8.67 6.09
CA TRP A 672 21.45 -8.34 6.96
C TRP A 672 22.23 -7.10 6.51
N GLN A 673 22.04 -5.97 7.20
CA GLN A 673 22.69 -4.69 6.84
C GLN A 673 24.21 -4.68 7.02
N ASN A 674 24.77 -5.57 7.86
CA ASN A 674 26.20 -5.67 8.11
C ASN A 674 26.92 -6.63 7.13
N HIS A 675 26.33 -6.88 5.97
CA HIS A 675 26.92 -7.71 4.92
C HIS A 675 28.25 -7.16 4.37
N SER A 676 28.99 -8.03 3.69
CA SER A 676 30.22 -7.70 2.95
C SER A 676 30.01 -7.42 1.46
N ASP A 677 28.79 -7.60 0.94
CA ASP A 677 28.46 -7.33 -0.47
C ASP A 677 28.71 -5.85 -0.84
N ARG A 678 29.15 -5.61 -2.08
CA ARG A 678 29.40 -4.28 -2.64
C ARG A 678 28.31 -3.90 -3.63
N MET A 679 27.51 -2.89 -3.29
CA MET A 679 26.37 -2.42 -4.07
C MET A 679 26.83 -1.46 -5.15
N SER A 680 26.33 -1.66 -6.37
CA SER A 680 26.79 -0.94 -7.55
C SER A 680 25.82 0.17 -7.96
N HIS A 681 26.36 1.37 -8.17
CA HIS A 681 25.65 2.47 -8.84
C HIS A 681 25.26 2.15 -10.29
N GLN A 682 25.93 1.20 -10.95
CA GLN A 682 25.56 0.73 -12.28
C GLN A 682 24.27 -0.10 -12.31
N ILE A 683 23.71 -0.45 -11.13
CA ILE A 683 22.43 -1.14 -11.00
C ILE A 683 21.35 -0.15 -10.54
N VAL A 684 21.59 0.59 -9.44
CA VAL A 684 20.57 1.47 -8.87
C VAL A 684 20.34 2.74 -9.69
N ASN A 685 21.40 3.32 -10.28
CA ASN A 685 21.24 4.59 -11.00
C ASN A 685 20.35 4.43 -12.24
N PRO A 686 20.61 3.47 -13.16
CA PRO A 686 19.76 3.32 -14.33
C PRO A 686 18.32 2.96 -14.01
N ALA A 687 18.11 2.03 -13.07
CA ALA A 687 16.76 1.69 -12.63
C ALA A 687 15.94 2.91 -12.18
N VAL A 688 16.55 3.87 -11.48
CA VAL A 688 15.87 5.08 -11.00
C VAL A 688 15.64 6.09 -12.11
N TRP A 689 16.65 6.40 -12.93
CA TRP A 689 16.47 7.39 -14.00
C TRP A 689 15.60 6.88 -15.14
N ASP A 690 15.61 5.58 -15.44
CA ASP A 690 14.77 4.98 -16.48
C ASP A 690 13.31 4.92 -16.00
N THR A 691 13.08 4.58 -14.73
CA THR A 691 11.75 4.70 -14.10
C THR A 691 11.19 6.14 -14.22
N MET A 692 12.02 7.15 -13.93
CA MET A 692 11.62 8.54 -14.09
C MET A 692 11.41 8.90 -15.57
N GLY A 693 12.31 8.47 -16.47
CA GLY A 693 12.25 8.72 -17.90
C GLY A 693 10.97 8.18 -18.53
N ASP A 694 10.62 6.93 -18.26
CA ASP A 694 9.39 6.28 -18.71
C ASP A 694 8.15 7.00 -18.20
N TYR A 695 8.15 7.38 -16.92
CA TYR A 695 7.07 8.16 -16.33
C TYR A 695 6.89 9.51 -17.03
N MET A 696 8.00 10.21 -17.27
CA MET A 696 8.05 11.54 -17.87
C MET A 696 7.85 11.56 -19.39
N LYS A 697 7.92 10.41 -20.07
CA LYS A 697 7.67 10.30 -21.51
C LYS A 697 6.31 10.91 -21.89
N GLY A 698 6.35 11.92 -22.75
CA GLY A 698 5.18 12.68 -23.24
C GLY A 698 4.67 13.76 -22.28
N LYS A 699 5.33 14.01 -21.14
CA LYS A 699 4.96 15.09 -20.20
C LYS A 699 5.64 16.42 -20.56
N PRO A 700 5.07 17.56 -20.15
CA PRO A 700 5.69 18.85 -20.38
C PRO A 700 6.98 19.02 -19.56
N LYS A 701 7.97 19.69 -20.15
CA LYS A 701 9.20 20.12 -19.47
C LYS A 701 8.92 21.38 -18.66
N VAL A 702 8.68 21.20 -17.36
CA VAL A 702 8.40 22.32 -16.43
C VAL A 702 9.65 22.61 -15.60
N GLN A 703 10.16 23.83 -15.69
CA GLN A 703 11.30 24.28 -14.90
C GLN A 703 10.89 24.61 -13.44
N PHE A 704 11.83 24.46 -12.50
CA PHE A 704 11.62 24.77 -11.08
C PHE A 704 11.58 26.27 -10.81
N LYS A 705 10.76 26.67 -9.83
CA LYS A 705 10.69 28.05 -9.35
C LYS A 705 11.99 28.45 -8.66
N LYS A 706 12.39 29.71 -8.82
CA LYS A 706 13.52 30.32 -8.12
C LYS A 706 13.07 30.93 -6.77
N PRO A 707 13.96 31.09 -5.78
CA PRO A 707 13.68 31.87 -4.58
C PRO A 707 13.28 33.31 -4.92
N GLY A 708 12.49 33.94 -4.05
CA GLY A 708 12.04 35.32 -4.21
C GLY A 708 13.16 36.36 -4.08
N THR A 709 14.29 35.99 -3.46
CA THR A 709 15.46 36.87 -3.33
C THR A 709 16.75 36.13 -3.65
N LYS A 710 17.76 36.87 -4.13
CA LYS A 710 19.12 36.34 -4.34
C LYS A 710 19.91 36.19 -3.04
N LYS A 711 19.48 36.79 -1.94
CA LYS A 711 20.22 36.78 -0.66
C LYS A 711 20.47 35.38 -0.14
N ILE A 712 19.51 34.46 -0.29
CA ILE A 712 19.65 33.06 0.14
C ILE A 712 20.63 32.25 -0.73
N SER A 713 20.89 32.69 -1.96
CA SER A 713 21.80 32.01 -2.88
C SER A 713 23.19 32.65 -2.88
N GLU A 714 23.26 33.98 -2.97
CA GLU A 714 24.49 34.74 -3.14
C GLU A 714 25.02 35.32 -1.81
N GLY A 715 24.17 35.55 -0.81
CA GLY A 715 24.55 36.25 0.41
C GLY A 715 24.95 37.72 0.19
N ASP A 716 25.65 38.28 1.18
CA ASP A 716 26.18 39.64 1.10
C ASP A 716 27.47 39.66 0.26
N GLN A 717 27.33 39.88 -1.04
CA GLN A 717 28.43 39.92 -2.00
C GLN A 717 29.33 41.15 -1.79
N ARG A 718 30.64 40.94 -1.76
CA ARG A 718 31.70 41.95 -1.62
C ARG A 718 32.71 41.83 -2.78
N SER A 719 33.28 42.95 -3.20
CA SER A 719 34.32 42.94 -4.25
C SER A 719 35.61 42.38 -3.70
N ILE A 720 36.20 41.45 -4.45
CA ILE A 720 37.54 40.92 -4.19
C ILE A 720 38.55 41.97 -4.70
N PRO A 721 39.55 42.38 -3.89
CA PRO A 721 40.59 43.27 -4.34
C PRO A 721 41.33 42.69 -5.53
N ASP A 722 41.73 43.55 -6.47
CA ASP A 722 42.62 43.14 -7.53
C ASP A 722 44.02 42.84 -6.96
N VAL A 723 44.50 41.64 -7.27
CA VAL A 723 45.80 41.11 -6.87
C VAL A 723 46.63 40.68 -8.06
N THR A 724 46.17 40.92 -9.30
CA THR A 724 46.88 40.50 -10.51
C THR A 724 48.30 41.06 -10.52
N CYS A 725 49.24 40.17 -10.82
CA CYS A 725 50.69 40.31 -10.81
C CYS A 725 51.31 40.75 -9.46
N ALA A 726 50.56 40.75 -8.35
CA ALA A 726 51.12 40.98 -7.02
C ALA A 726 51.86 39.75 -6.50
N SER A 727 52.84 39.93 -5.60
CA SER A 727 53.44 38.79 -4.89
C SER A 727 52.37 38.05 -4.08
N ILE A 728 52.54 36.73 -3.88
CA ILE A 728 51.54 35.91 -3.17
C ILE A 728 51.25 36.44 -1.76
N ASP A 729 52.25 36.94 -1.05
CA ASP A 729 52.06 37.50 0.30
C ASP A 729 51.30 38.83 0.26
N SER A 730 51.58 39.69 -0.71
CA SER A 730 50.84 40.95 -0.92
C SER A 730 49.38 40.67 -1.31
N ALA A 731 49.17 39.70 -2.20
CA ALA A 731 47.85 39.23 -2.61
C ALA A 731 47.05 38.70 -1.40
N LYS A 732 47.65 37.83 -0.58
CA LYS A 732 47.03 37.32 0.66
C LYS A 732 46.65 38.46 1.60
N ALA A 733 47.58 39.38 1.87
CA ALA A 733 47.34 40.50 2.78
C ALA A 733 46.20 41.41 2.31
N ARG A 734 46.14 41.73 1.01
CA ARG A 734 45.05 42.52 0.41
C ARG A 734 43.69 41.82 0.56
N ILE A 735 43.63 40.54 0.23
CA ILE A 735 42.41 39.73 0.31
C ILE A 735 41.93 39.62 1.77
N GLN A 736 42.85 39.34 2.71
CA GLN A 736 42.55 39.26 4.13
C GLN A 736 42.12 40.62 4.70
N GLY A 737 42.78 41.70 4.31
CA GLY A 737 42.42 43.07 4.70
C GLY A 737 41.03 43.50 4.22
N ALA A 738 40.56 42.97 3.10
CA ALA A 738 39.19 43.16 2.61
C ALA A 738 38.15 42.27 3.32
N GLY A 739 38.56 41.49 4.32
CA GLY A 739 37.69 40.65 5.13
C GLY A 739 37.33 39.31 4.48
N PHE A 740 38.19 38.79 3.58
CA PHE A 740 38.07 37.45 3.00
C PHE A 740 39.10 36.49 3.59
N THR A 741 38.90 35.19 3.39
CA THR A 741 39.91 34.18 3.71
C THR A 741 40.75 33.87 2.47
N ALA A 742 42.04 34.18 2.49
CA ALA A 742 42.94 33.92 1.36
C ALA A 742 43.56 32.51 1.44
N THR A 743 43.59 31.79 0.32
CA THR A 743 44.35 30.54 0.15
C THR A 743 45.21 30.61 -1.11
N VAL A 744 46.32 29.87 -1.16
CA VAL A 744 47.08 29.71 -2.41
C VAL A 744 46.47 28.54 -3.18
N GLY A 745 46.13 28.80 -4.44
CA GLY A 745 45.48 27.87 -5.33
C GLY A 745 46.45 27.20 -6.30
N GLN A 746 45.88 26.78 -7.42
CA GLN A 746 46.58 26.11 -8.52
C GLN A 746 47.44 27.09 -9.34
N ASP A 747 48.43 26.54 -10.02
CA ASP A 747 49.24 27.25 -10.99
C ASP A 747 48.49 27.38 -12.33
N VAL A 748 48.47 28.57 -12.91
CA VAL A 748 47.80 28.91 -14.18
C VAL A 748 48.74 29.69 -15.10
N ASP A 749 48.55 29.55 -16.40
CA ASP A 749 49.28 30.35 -17.39
C ASP A 749 48.75 31.78 -17.37
N SER A 750 49.66 32.76 -17.31
CA SER A 750 49.27 34.17 -17.33
C SER A 750 50.41 35.07 -17.81
N SER A 751 50.10 36.30 -18.18
CA SER A 751 51.10 37.31 -18.52
C SER A 751 51.87 37.86 -17.31
N CYS A 752 51.47 37.52 -16.08
CA CYS A 752 52.17 37.93 -14.87
C CYS A 752 53.46 37.13 -14.66
N PRO A 753 54.50 37.69 -14.00
CA PRO A 753 55.72 36.96 -13.68
C PRO A 753 55.46 35.64 -12.93
N ALA A 754 56.23 34.59 -13.24
CA ALA A 754 56.11 33.30 -12.58
C ALA A 754 56.24 33.43 -11.05
N GLY A 755 55.36 32.77 -10.30
CA GLY A 755 55.31 32.83 -8.82
C GLY A 755 54.59 34.06 -8.24
N THR A 756 54.00 34.92 -9.08
CA THR A 756 53.08 36.00 -8.65
C THR A 756 51.61 35.57 -8.80
N ALA A 757 50.67 36.34 -8.26
CA ALA A 757 49.24 36.08 -8.43
C ALA A 757 48.81 36.37 -9.87
N ALA A 758 48.37 35.37 -10.62
CA ALA A 758 47.73 35.55 -11.93
C ALA A 758 46.33 36.19 -11.78
N GLY A 759 45.64 35.86 -10.68
CA GLY A 759 44.29 36.32 -10.41
C GLY A 759 43.71 35.64 -9.16
N THR A 760 42.38 35.59 -9.10
CA THR A 760 41.65 34.96 -7.99
C THR A 760 40.51 34.09 -8.49
N SER A 761 40.22 33.02 -7.74
CA SER A 761 39.08 32.15 -7.94
C SER A 761 38.25 32.04 -6.64
N PRO A 762 36.98 32.47 -6.62
CA PRO A 762 36.29 33.19 -7.71
C PRO A 762 36.91 34.57 -7.97
N SER A 763 36.72 35.11 -9.18
CA SER A 763 37.16 36.47 -9.53
C SER A 763 36.04 37.50 -9.32
N GLY A 764 36.42 38.77 -9.10
CA GLY A 764 35.49 39.90 -9.03
C GLY A 764 34.77 40.05 -7.70
N ARG A 765 33.85 39.14 -7.34
CA ARG A 765 33.05 39.22 -6.10
C ARG A 765 32.86 37.86 -5.44
N THR A 766 32.77 37.86 -4.11
CA THR A 766 32.35 36.70 -3.31
C THR A 766 31.63 37.14 -2.05
N ILE A 767 31.07 36.19 -1.30
CA ILE A 767 30.39 36.47 -0.03
C ILE A 767 31.37 37.09 1.00
N LYS A 768 30.89 38.03 1.82
CA LYS A 768 31.62 38.55 2.99
C LYS A 768 32.21 37.40 3.83
N GLY A 769 33.51 37.44 4.15
CA GLY A 769 34.19 36.36 4.87
C GLY A 769 34.50 35.11 4.04
N GLY A 770 34.09 35.08 2.77
CA GLY A 770 34.28 33.95 1.86
C GLY A 770 35.74 33.67 1.54
N TYR A 771 35.99 32.46 1.03
CA TYR A 771 37.31 32.05 0.58
C TYR A 771 37.62 32.60 -0.81
N VAL A 772 38.84 33.07 -1.00
CA VAL A 772 39.40 33.53 -2.27
C VAL A 772 40.71 32.80 -2.49
N SER A 773 40.74 31.97 -3.52
CA SER A 773 41.94 31.23 -3.92
C SER A 773 42.78 32.10 -4.85
N ILE A 774 44.06 32.27 -4.55
CA ILE A 774 45.02 33.00 -5.38
C ILE A 774 45.54 32.03 -6.43
N GLU A 775 45.29 32.32 -7.70
CA GLU A 775 45.85 31.54 -8.81
C GLU A 775 47.29 31.98 -9.04
N VAL A 776 48.24 31.04 -9.05
CA VAL A 776 49.67 31.36 -9.14
C VAL A 776 50.10 31.36 -10.59
N SER A 777 50.75 32.42 -11.06
CA SER A 777 51.22 32.50 -12.44
C SER A 777 52.39 31.55 -12.68
N LYS A 778 52.34 30.81 -13.79
CA LYS A 778 53.49 30.09 -14.36
C LYS A 778 54.41 30.99 -15.21
N GLY A 779 54.01 32.24 -15.46
CA GLY A 779 54.63 33.11 -16.47
C GLY A 779 54.06 32.84 -17.87
N GLN A 780 54.42 33.68 -18.83
CA GLN A 780 54.20 33.39 -20.24
C GLN A 780 55.16 32.26 -20.66
N GLU A 781 54.65 31.21 -21.31
CA GLU A 781 55.52 30.39 -22.15
C GLU A 781 56.14 31.31 -23.22
N PRO A 782 57.46 31.22 -23.49
CA PRO A 782 58.05 31.93 -24.61
C PRO A 782 57.36 31.45 -25.89
N ASP A 783 56.85 32.37 -26.71
CA ASP A 783 56.41 32.07 -28.07
C ASP A 783 57.45 31.16 -28.73
N GLN A 784 57.05 29.95 -29.12
CA GLN A 784 57.79 29.18 -30.10
C GLN A 784 57.81 30.01 -31.39
N LYS A 785 58.85 30.81 -31.56
CA LYS A 785 59.22 31.36 -32.87
C LYS A 785 59.38 30.17 -33.82
N ASP A 786 58.59 30.18 -34.87
CA ASP A 786 58.72 29.33 -36.05
C ASP A 786 60.19 29.30 -36.51
N ASP A 787 60.89 28.21 -36.19
CA ASP A 787 62.17 27.86 -36.79
C ASP A 787 61.89 27.25 -38.18
N LYS A 788 61.49 28.08 -39.15
CA LYS A 788 61.56 27.73 -40.58
C LYS A 788 62.92 28.16 -41.13
N LYS A 789 63.91 27.28 -40.96
CA LYS A 789 65.12 27.26 -41.80
C LYS A 789 64.87 26.50 -43.10
N ASP A 790 65.43 27.08 -44.16
CA ASP A 790 65.42 26.66 -45.56
C ASP A 790 65.56 25.16 -45.81
N LYS A 791 64.75 24.65 -46.76
CA LYS A 791 65.12 23.53 -47.63
C LYS A 791 64.97 23.94 -49.10
N PRO A 792 65.91 23.59 -50.00
CA PRO A 792 65.91 24.09 -51.37
C PRO A 792 64.87 23.41 -52.26
N GLN A 793 64.52 24.16 -53.31
CA GLN A 793 63.52 23.92 -54.35
C GLN A 793 63.61 22.56 -55.05
N GLY A 794 62.47 21.87 -55.13
CA GLY A 794 62.19 20.79 -56.08
C GLY A 794 61.26 21.28 -57.20
N LYS A 795 61.61 20.97 -58.46
CA LYS A 795 61.03 21.45 -59.73
C LYS A 795 59.51 21.15 -59.91
N PRO A 796 58.82 21.91 -60.80
CA PRO A 796 57.36 21.88 -60.93
C PRO A 796 56.83 20.77 -61.85
N LYS A 797 55.65 20.24 -61.52
CA LYS A 797 54.87 19.29 -62.35
C LYS A 797 53.73 20.06 -63.07
N PRO A 798 53.47 19.83 -64.37
CA PRO A 798 52.48 20.60 -65.14
C PRO A 798 51.04 20.09 -64.95
N PRO A 799 50.01 20.86 -65.38
CA PRO A 799 48.61 20.70 -64.96
C PRO A 799 47.79 19.84 -65.98
N PRO A 800 46.46 19.69 -65.86
CA PRO A 800 45.79 18.41 -65.67
C PRO A 800 45.20 17.83 -66.97
N GLY A 801 45.29 16.50 -67.12
CA GLY A 801 44.71 15.75 -68.25
C GLY A 801 43.40 15.06 -67.89
N ARG A 802 42.35 15.37 -68.66
CA ARG A 802 41.00 14.77 -68.69
C ARG A 802 40.97 13.24 -68.66
N ARG A 803 40.07 12.67 -67.86
CA ARG A 803 38.90 11.87 -68.30
C ARG A 803 37.98 11.57 -67.11
#